data_AF-A0AB33HU65-F1
#
_entry.id   AF-A0AB33HU65-F1
#
_cell.length_a   1.000
_cell.length_b   1.000
_cell.length_c   1.000
_cell.angle_alpha   90.00
_cell.angle_beta   90.00
_cell.angle_gamma   90.00
#
_symmetry.space_group_name_H-M   'P 1'
#
loop_
_entity.id
_entity.type
_entity.pdbx_description
1 polymer ?
#
loop_
_entity_poly.entity_id
_entity_poly.type
_entity_poly.pdbx_seq_one_letter_code
_entity_poly.pdbx_strand_id
1 'polypeptide(L)'
;MNDWQWLKNRLVNAKTKAVSFWLAQTTSTILDIAELIKCCSDLKNTSINGLVDLINQQEKLEFNLTRLKEIDGEDARQLFGIEGNVYKHFQTELSRFYKQTRKHFRETGSESLFLGLPVIEGINEFNDVFRAPLLYVGVKLKVAPRLERFWLEINREEIFLNPTIIGVEINKRNSLFKNNYDTTKVDINQALEIFRELEYQFRMPLTSELKSFSKKAKSDFNTEKRTNFLTNNVLLGIFDVKGDQLFQNFNEILNTDPDVLDELLKDRRDLLYDNREFRENFNLKGTYLFSHLDIFQQYAVKQAFDGDVIIEGPPGTGKSETIVNILVNLALNKKKVLFVSEKVTALDVVYNRLGSFKHIALFNASVASEKKRFYSQFADYESFFTDNFSKKDLVNEMPVFDGQWVDKILSEFTNLQNIYDTQINSGNQSYSFKEILSSFPILDVSYIKIKEHDRFDEWVRVFSSQVWLEKHLTYLAFKAELSKRWQNIDNFYALKDLLEKRKNIRVLCYVLDYFEQNNSIIKPKRVLLYTPTERGQKQLHQLQQDVAKYNSLQRFKSAAKFETIKLNLANKLAQNAKPFFFSWFIQTHAQTLLENLVQTQKQLVKAKQSYLSKIEQYVVSCKRILKATILANFFELYQTNKNELLDICREAKNPVLKEITWWFKKNFALLSKLFPVHIMTFESAALLTPNQRRLYDYVVIDEASQVYLERAIPILYRGAKYIIAGDTKQLKPSNFFQARAEYDVDEEFEDGNVEAAVHSTSLLHFLKNRSRILTLLKFHYRSDSANLIAFTNNRIYNNELIFMNKATADKQVFIVHDVIDGIWRNNRNLQEARDVVQRLEQLTQTAEYQKSLGVICFNKNQAELIEYMIDKQNNPLLNEWRDRVNAQGEYVGLFVKNIENVQGDERDIIIFSLGYDRSVNSYGPISKQGGENRLNVAITRAKQRIELFKTNRASDYNGLSSNSLGSKLLVEYLLYCEAMANNQGESLDFQATQKQAPKAKYELELENQFFNELELIFGEQFTIKRNVNEGAYSFSFVFYFNENPYLAVDFNPALPHSRKEVSENIIYREQFLKKRKWNLVNIWLDEWKLNPGGVLQKLRNCLTHSENEFEEI
;
A
#
# COMPACT_ATOMS: atom_id res chain seq x y z
N MET A 1 3.11 -10.47 -36.86
CA MET A 1 1.75 -10.91 -37.23
C MET A 1 0.82 -10.31 -36.20
N ASN A 2 -0.19 -9.54 -36.62
CA ASN A 2 -1.05 -8.73 -35.76
C ASN A 2 -1.86 -9.60 -34.79
N ASP A 3 -1.36 -9.75 -33.56
CA ASP A 3 -1.83 -10.75 -32.58
C ASP A 3 -2.75 -10.15 -31.50
N TRP A 4 -3.26 -8.92 -31.69
CA TRP A 4 -4.10 -8.21 -30.71
C TRP A 4 -5.60 -8.29 -31.00
N GLN A 5 -6.02 -9.09 -31.99
CA GLN A 5 -7.43 -9.23 -32.37
C GLN A 5 -8.29 -9.77 -31.19
N TRP A 6 -7.71 -10.60 -30.32
CA TRP A 6 -8.37 -11.09 -29.12
C TRP A 6 -8.67 -9.98 -28.08
N LEU A 7 -7.83 -8.93 -27.99
CA LEU A 7 -8.09 -7.76 -27.12
C LEU A 7 -9.32 -6.99 -27.60
N LYS A 8 -9.45 -6.83 -28.92
CA LYS A 8 -10.62 -6.19 -29.54
C LYS A 8 -11.90 -6.93 -29.21
N ASN A 9 -11.88 -8.26 -29.32
CA ASN A 9 -13.03 -9.11 -28.98
C ASN A 9 -13.42 -8.96 -27.50
N ARG A 10 -12.44 -8.96 -26.57
CA ARG A 10 -12.71 -8.76 -25.13
C ARG A 10 -13.40 -7.44 -24.80
N LEU A 11 -12.98 -6.34 -25.42
CA LEU A 11 -13.59 -5.02 -25.23
C LEU A 11 -15.06 -4.98 -25.69
N VAL A 12 -15.39 -5.67 -26.79
CA VAL A 12 -16.78 -5.85 -27.24
C VAL A 12 -17.60 -6.61 -26.19
N ASN A 13 -17.02 -7.66 -25.59
CA ASN A 13 -17.65 -8.50 -24.57
C ASN A 13 -17.99 -7.75 -23.27
N ALA A 14 -17.18 -6.76 -22.89
CA ALA A 14 -17.43 -5.94 -21.71
C ALA A 14 -18.65 -5.02 -21.87
N LYS A 15 -18.95 -4.59 -23.10
CA LYS A 15 -20.02 -3.63 -23.41
C LYS A 15 -21.40 -4.28 -23.56
N THR A 16 -21.48 -5.47 -24.12
CA THR A 16 -22.74 -6.11 -24.55
C THR A 16 -23.70 -6.51 -23.42
N LYS A 17 -23.33 -6.26 -22.16
CA LYS A 17 -24.11 -6.67 -20.98
C LYS A 17 -25.09 -5.64 -20.43
N ALA A 18 -25.14 -4.42 -20.97
CA ALA A 18 -25.96 -3.36 -20.38
C ALA A 18 -27.19 -2.92 -21.21
N VAL A 19 -27.17 -2.91 -22.54
CA VAL A 19 -28.31 -2.36 -23.31
C VAL A 19 -28.43 -3.03 -24.69
N SER A 20 -29.69 -3.32 -25.09
CA SER A 20 -30.17 -3.62 -26.44
C SER A 20 -30.12 -5.06 -27.01
N PHE A 21 -30.28 -6.10 -26.19
CA PHE A 21 -30.77 -7.39 -26.73
C PHE A 21 -32.31 -7.41 -26.85
N TRP A 22 -33.01 -6.44 -26.24
CA TRP A 22 -34.46 -6.46 -26.10
C TRP A 22 -35.10 -5.06 -26.13
N LEU A 23 -35.90 -4.80 -27.15
CA LEU A 23 -36.78 -3.63 -27.28
C LEU A 23 -38.24 -4.05 -27.08
N ALA A 24 -38.79 -3.79 -25.88
CA ALA A 24 -40.17 -4.15 -25.55
C ALA A 24 -41.20 -3.28 -26.30
N GLN A 25 -40.94 -1.98 -26.39
CA GLN A 25 -41.81 -0.95 -26.99
C GLN A 25 -40.96 0.29 -27.33
N THR A 26 -41.53 1.28 -28.03
CA THR A 26 -40.92 2.60 -28.21
C THR A 26 -40.74 3.30 -26.86
N THR A 27 -39.70 4.13 -26.76
CA THR A 27 -39.36 4.93 -25.58
C THR A 27 -39.26 6.39 -25.98
N SER A 28 -39.02 7.31 -25.04
CA SER A 28 -38.84 8.72 -25.41
C SER A 28 -37.64 8.97 -26.34
N THR A 29 -36.69 8.03 -26.39
CA THR A 29 -35.47 8.08 -27.20
C THR A 29 -35.56 7.23 -28.48
N ILE A 30 -36.71 6.60 -28.77
CA ILE A 30 -36.94 5.79 -29.98
C ILE A 30 -38.33 6.10 -30.53
N LEU A 31 -38.39 6.65 -31.73
CA LEU A 31 -39.59 6.96 -32.48
C LEU A 31 -39.84 5.87 -33.53
N ASP A 32 -41.06 5.31 -33.58
CA ASP A 32 -41.50 4.50 -34.72
C ASP A 32 -41.91 5.43 -35.85
N ILE A 33 -41.27 5.26 -37.01
CA ILE A 33 -41.48 6.13 -38.18
C ILE A 33 -42.09 5.38 -39.36
N ALA A 34 -42.51 4.11 -39.19
CA ALA A 34 -43.06 3.30 -40.29
C ALA A 34 -44.25 3.99 -40.99
N GLU A 35 -45.25 4.42 -40.22
CA GLU A 35 -46.44 5.10 -40.75
C GLU A 35 -46.13 6.54 -41.19
N LEU A 36 -45.16 7.20 -40.56
CA LEU A 36 -44.69 8.52 -41.02
C LEU A 36 -44.00 8.43 -42.39
N ILE A 37 -43.29 7.34 -42.68
CA ILE A 37 -42.71 7.10 -44.00
C ILE A 37 -43.84 6.97 -45.04
N LYS A 38 -44.90 6.22 -44.73
CA LYS A 38 -46.03 6.04 -45.66
C LYS A 38 -46.77 7.35 -45.97
N CYS A 39 -47.09 8.13 -44.94
CA CYS A 39 -48.00 9.28 -45.09
C CYS A 39 -47.27 10.63 -45.28
N CYS A 40 -46.06 10.77 -44.73
CA CYS A 40 -45.38 12.07 -44.63
C CYS A 40 -44.11 12.20 -45.46
N SER A 41 -43.53 11.09 -45.94
CA SER A 41 -42.28 11.16 -46.71
C SER A 41 -42.48 11.52 -48.17
N ASP A 42 -41.40 11.90 -48.85
CA ASP A 42 -41.33 12.08 -50.30
C ASP A 42 -41.08 10.77 -51.08
N LEU A 43 -41.09 9.63 -50.39
CA LEU A 43 -40.70 8.32 -50.91
C LEU A 43 -41.86 7.70 -51.72
N LYS A 44 -41.63 7.42 -53.01
CA LYS A 44 -42.65 6.83 -53.91
C LYS A 44 -42.97 5.37 -53.58
N ASN A 45 -41.95 4.58 -53.25
CA ASN A 45 -42.07 3.17 -52.87
C ASN A 45 -41.88 3.02 -51.37
N THR A 46 -42.94 3.15 -50.58
CA THR A 46 -42.91 3.15 -49.11
C THR A 46 -42.67 1.77 -48.47
N SER A 47 -42.24 0.78 -49.26
CA SER A 47 -41.79 -0.52 -48.76
C SER A 47 -40.38 -0.44 -48.15
N ILE A 48 -39.99 -1.48 -47.40
CA ILE A 48 -38.64 -1.56 -46.84
C ILE A 48 -37.55 -1.54 -47.92
N ASN A 49 -37.80 -2.18 -49.08
CA ASN A 49 -36.85 -2.18 -50.20
C ASN A 49 -36.72 -0.79 -50.81
N GLY A 50 -37.83 -0.07 -50.98
CA GLY A 50 -37.78 1.30 -51.49
C GLY A 50 -37.07 2.27 -50.54
N LEU A 51 -37.18 2.05 -49.23
CA LEU A 51 -36.40 2.79 -48.24
C LEU A 51 -34.89 2.48 -48.33
N VAL A 52 -34.52 1.20 -48.44
CA VAL A 52 -33.11 0.79 -48.63
C VAL A 52 -32.51 1.39 -49.90
N ASP A 53 -33.25 1.36 -51.02
CA ASP A 53 -32.81 1.96 -52.28
C ASP A 53 -32.56 3.46 -52.13
N LEU A 54 -33.47 4.18 -51.43
CA LEU A 54 -33.29 5.60 -51.15
C LEU A 54 -32.06 5.85 -50.29
N ILE A 55 -31.86 5.07 -49.22
CA ILE A 55 -30.70 5.24 -48.33
C ILE A 55 -29.38 5.09 -49.10
N ASN A 56 -29.32 4.15 -50.04
CA ASN A 56 -28.15 3.89 -50.86
C ASN A 56 -27.94 4.93 -51.97
N GLN A 57 -28.99 5.61 -52.45
CA GLN A 57 -28.91 6.53 -53.60
C GLN A 57 -28.95 8.01 -53.22
N GLN A 58 -29.73 8.41 -52.23
CA GLN A 58 -29.96 9.80 -51.84
C GLN A 58 -29.30 10.16 -50.50
N GLU A 59 -29.00 11.45 -50.31
CA GLU A 59 -28.31 11.96 -49.11
C GLU A 59 -29.28 12.31 -47.96
N LYS A 60 -30.57 12.46 -48.23
CA LYS A 60 -31.56 12.86 -47.23
C LYS A 60 -32.92 12.23 -47.47
N LEU A 61 -33.68 12.07 -46.38
CA LEU A 61 -35.09 11.69 -46.38
C LEU A 61 -35.91 12.83 -45.77
N GLU A 62 -36.88 13.38 -46.52
CA GLU A 62 -37.72 14.51 -46.08
C GLU A 62 -39.09 14.04 -45.59
N PHE A 63 -39.54 14.62 -44.47
CA PHE A 63 -40.86 14.38 -43.92
C PHE A 63 -41.64 15.70 -43.80
N ASN A 64 -42.85 15.73 -44.38
CA ASN A 64 -43.78 16.84 -44.24
C ASN A 64 -44.95 16.45 -43.34
N LEU A 65 -44.88 16.84 -42.06
CA LEU A 65 -45.91 16.50 -41.08
C LEU A 65 -47.24 17.19 -41.36
N THR A 66 -47.29 18.29 -42.13
CA THR A 66 -48.57 18.97 -42.41
C THR A 66 -49.58 18.08 -43.12
N ARG A 67 -49.12 17.01 -43.81
CA ARG A 67 -49.99 16.00 -44.43
C ARG A 67 -50.85 15.25 -43.42
N LEU A 68 -50.41 15.16 -42.16
CA LEU A 68 -51.21 14.56 -41.07
C LEU A 68 -52.44 15.39 -40.68
N LYS A 69 -52.55 16.65 -41.12
CA LYS A 69 -53.73 17.48 -40.87
C LYS A 69 -54.94 17.01 -41.67
N GLU A 70 -54.71 16.26 -42.74
CA GLU A 70 -55.72 15.77 -43.68
C GLU A 70 -56.25 14.38 -43.30
N ILE A 71 -55.64 13.72 -42.30
CA ILE A 71 -56.05 12.40 -41.80
C ILE A 71 -57.19 12.58 -40.79
N ASP A 72 -58.32 11.93 -41.06
CA ASP A 72 -59.50 11.99 -40.19
C ASP A 72 -59.35 11.14 -38.91
N GLY A 73 -60.35 11.20 -38.02
CA GLY A 73 -60.26 10.56 -36.71
C GLY A 73 -60.30 9.03 -36.72
N GLU A 74 -60.92 8.40 -37.72
CA GLU A 74 -60.98 6.93 -37.84
C GLU A 74 -59.67 6.39 -38.44
N ASP A 75 -59.18 7.00 -39.52
CA ASP A 75 -57.90 6.66 -40.12
C ASP A 75 -56.74 6.90 -39.15
N ALA A 76 -56.81 7.98 -38.36
CA ALA A 76 -55.86 8.27 -37.29
C ALA A 76 -55.75 7.14 -36.26
N ARG A 77 -56.90 6.58 -35.84
CA ARG A 77 -56.98 5.50 -34.88
C ARG A 77 -56.49 4.18 -35.48
N GLN A 78 -56.80 3.92 -36.75
CA GLN A 78 -56.39 2.69 -37.43
C GLN A 78 -54.89 2.66 -37.74
N LEU A 79 -54.33 3.77 -38.22
CA LEU A 79 -52.92 3.85 -38.61
C LEU A 79 -51.99 4.02 -37.40
N PHE A 80 -52.34 4.91 -36.47
CA PHE A 80 -51.45 5.31 -35.38
C PHE A 80 -51.89 4.88 -33.99
N GLY A 81 -53.13 4.37 -33.83
CA GLY A 81 -53.67 4.03 -32.51
C GLY A 81 -53.92 5.23 -31.61
N ILE A 82 -54.07 6.43 -32.19
CA ILE A 82 -54.23 7.71 -31.47
C ILE A 82 -55.64 8.24 -31.67
N GLU A 83 -56.31 8.64 -30.58
CA GLU A 83 -57.56 9.40 -30.63
C GLU A 83 -57.26 10.91 -30.60
N GLY A 84 -57.65 11.64 -31.66
CA GLY A 84 -57.53 13.11 -31.73
C GLY A 84 -56.57 13.64 -32.80
N ASN A 85 -56.02 14.84 -32.60
CA ASN A 85 -55.22 15.56 -33.60
C ASN A 85 -53.81 14.93 -33.73
N VAL A 86 -53.65 14.04 -34.72
CA VAL A 86 -52.42 13.30 -35.02
C VAL A 86 -51.25 14.24 -35.35
N TYR A 87 -51.49 15.32 -36.10
CA TYR A 87 -50.47 16.32 -36.41
C TYR A 87 -49.85 16.91 -35.14
N LYS A 88 -50.67 17.36 -34.20
CA LYS A 88 -50.21 17.97 -32.94
C LYS A 88 -49.53 16.95 -32.03
N HIS A 89 -49.97 15.69 -32.07
CA HIS A 89 -49.33 14.59 -31.35
C HIS A 89 -47.89 14.40 -31.83
N PHE A 90 -47.67 14.13 -33.11
CA PHE A 90 -46.34 13.91 -33.67
C PHE A 90 -45.45 15.17 -33.63
N GLN A 91 -46.02 16.37 -33.75
CA GLN A 91 -45.28 17.62 -33.54
C GLN A 91 -44.71 17.70 -32.10
N THR A 92 -45.49 17.26 -31.11
CA THR A 92 -45.07 17.23 -29.70
C THR A 92 -44.03 16.14 -29.46
N GLU A 93 -44.23 14.94 -30.00
CA GLU A 93 -43.27 13.84 -29.91
C GLU A 93 -41.93 14.20 -30.56
N LEU A 94 -41.95 14.75 -31.79
CA LEU A 94 -40.76 15.20 -32.50
C LEU A 94 -40.02 16.28 -31.71
N SER A 95 -40.73 17.22 -31.07
CA SER A 95 -40.10 18.25 -30.24
C SER A 95 -39.38 17.64 -29.02
N ARG A 96 -40.00 16.68 -28.34
CA ARG A 96 -39.39 15.97 -27.21
C ARG A 96 -38.18 15.17 -27.67
N PHE A 97 -38.32 14.40 -28.74
CA PHE A 97 -37.26 13.60 -29.33
C PHE A 97 -36.06 14.47 -29.79
N TYR A 98 -36.32 15.59 -30.45
CA TYR A 98 -35.29 16.53 -30.90
C TYR A 98 -34.52 17.17 -29.74
N LYS A 99 -35.21 17.50 -28.64
CA LYS A 99 -34.56 17.99 -27.42
C LYS A 99 -33.68 16.90 -26.80
N GLN A 100 -34.15 15.65 -26.77
CA GLN A 100 -33.40 14.53 -26.21
C GLN A 100 -32.15 14.19 -27.02
N THR A 101 -32.25 14.16 -28.35
CA THR A 101 -31.08 13.92 -29.23
C THR A 101 -30.01 14.99 -29.05
N ARG A 102 -30.40 16.28 -29.00
CA ARG A 102 -29.45 17.38 -28.71
C ARG A 102 -28.87 17.30 -27.30
N LYS A 103 -29.67 16.92 -26.30
CA LYS A 103 -29.20 16.72 -24.93
C LYS A 103 -28.15 15.60 -24.89
N HIS A 104 -28.46 14.44 -25.47
CA HIS A 104 -27.55 13.30 -25.56
C HIS A 104 -26.23 13.67 -26.25
N PHE A 105 -26.28 14.36 -27.40
CA PHE A 105 -25.06 14.84 -28.08
C PHE A 105 -24.20 15.76 -27.21
N ARG A 106 -24.81 16.65 -26.41
CA ARG A 106 -24.06 17.52 -25.50
C ARG A 106 -23.44 16.76 -24.32
N GLU A 107 -24.09 15.69 -23.86
CA GLU A 107 -23.63 14.85 -22.76
C GLU A 107 -22.50 13.92 -23.21
N THR A 108 -22.68 13.22 -24.33
CA THR A 108 -21.74 12.18 -24.82
C THR A 108 -20.72 12.71 -25.82
N GLY A 109 -20.97 13.86 -26.45
CA GLY A 109 -20.15 14.37 -27.55
C GLY A 109 -20.22 13.52 -28.83
N SER A 110 -21.06 12.48 -28.87
CA SER A 110 -21.23 11.56 -29.99
C SER A 110 -22.60 11.75 -30.64
N GLU A 111 -22.65 11.80 -31.97
CA GLU A 111 -23.90 11.70 -32.73
C GLU A 111 -24.32 10.21 -32.76
N SER A 112 -25.21 9.81 -31.84
CA SER A 112 -25.67 8.42 -31.68
C SER A 112 -27.09 8.19 -32.21
N LEU A 113 -27.52 8.97 -33.21
CA LEU A 113 -28.85 8.85 -33.80
C LEU A 113 -28.79 7.93 -35.03
N PHE A 114 -29.59 6.86 -35.01
CA PHE A 114 -29.63 5.89 -36.10
C PHE A 114 -31.06 5.59 -36.54
N LEU A 115 -31.18 5.21 -37.81
CA LEU A 115 -32.32 4.51 -38.37
C LEU A 115 -32.05 3.00 -38.23
N GLY A 116 -32.85 2.33 -37.41
CA GLY A 116 -32.79 0.90 -37.17
C GLY A 116 -33.80 0.15 -38.04
N LEU A 117 -33.32 -0.77 -38.90
CA LEU A 117 -34.15 -1.50 -39.85
C LEU A 117 -33.49 -2.79 -40.36
N PRO A 118 -34.27 -3.75 -40.87
CA PRO A 118 -35.53 -4.22 -40.25
C PRO A 118 -35.31 -4.62 -38.79
N VAL A 119 -36.36 -5.00 -38.05
CA VAL A 119 -36.20 -5.59 -36.71
C VAL A 119 -36.13 -7.11 -36.81
N ILE A 120 -35.23 -7.72 -36.03
CA ILE A 120 -35.19 -9.15 -35.81
C ILE A 120 -35.65 -9.47 -34.38
N GLU A 121 -36.44 -10.54 -34.25
CA GLU A 121 -36.96 -10.99 -32.96
C GLU A 121 -37.05 -12.52 -32.89
N GLY A 122 -36.79 -13.10 -31.72
CA GLY A 122 -36.76 -14.54 -31.55
C GLY A 122 -36.03 -15.00 -30.29
N ILE A 123 -35.54 -16.25 -30.33
CA ILE A 123 -34.81 -16.89 -29.23
C ILE A 123 -33.57 -17.57 -29.82
N ASN A 124 -32.40 -17.34 -29.24
CA ASN A 124 -31.16 -18.00 -29.65
C ASN A 124 -31.07 -19.44 -29.09
N GLU A 125 -30.01 -20.17 -29.46
CA GLU A 125 -29.78 -21.54 -28.97
C GLU A 125 -29.53 -21.63 -27.46
N PHE A 126 -29.15 -20.51 -26.85
CA PHE A 126 -28.89 -20.36 -25.42
C PHE A 126 -30.11 -19.87 -24.63
N ASN A 127 -31.30 -19.91 -25.23
CA ASN A 127 -32.59 -19.49 -24.66
C ASN A 127 -32.69 -17.99 -24.29
N ASP A 128 -31.83 -17.13 -24.83
CA ASP A 128 -32.00 -15.69 -24.72
C ASP A 128 -33.02 -15.18 -25.73
N VAL A 129 -34.04 -14.51 -25.23
CA VAL A 129 -35.00 -13.78 -26.06
C VAL A 129 -34.37 -12.49 -26.58
N PHE A 130 -34.41 -12.27 -27.89
CA PHE A 130 -33.95 -11.05 -28.53
C PHE A 130 -35.03 -10.34 -29.33
N ARG A 131 -34.93 -9.01 -29.39
CA ARG A 131 -35.76 -8.11 -30.21
C ARG A 131 -35.04 -6.79 -30.44
N ALA A 132 -34.45 -6.59 -31.62
CA ALA A 132 -33.67 -5.40 -31.94
C ALA A 132 -33.55 -5.17 -33.46
N PRO A 133 -33.19 -3.96 -33.92
CA PRO A 133 -32.84 -3.72 -35.32
C PRO A 133 -31.73 -4.64 -35.83
N LEU A 134 -31.81 -5.05 -37.08
CA LEU A 134 -30.79 -5.83 -37.78
C LEU A 134 -29.62 -4.93 -38.18
N LEU A 135 -29.93 -3.79 -38.80
CA LEU A 135 -28.96 -2.78 -39.24
C LEU A 135 -29.26 -1.44 -38.58
N TYR A 136 -28.20 -0.67 -38.39
CA TYR A 136 -28.23 0.72 -37.96
C TYR A 136 -27.59 1.59 -39.03
N VAL A 137 -28.30 2.63 -39.46
CA VAL A 137 -27.81 3.63 -40.41
C VAL A 137 -27.73 4.98 -39.70
N GLY A 138 -26.54 5.56 -39.62
CA GLY A 138 -26.32 6.85 -38.96
C GLY A 138 -27.11 7.95 -39.67
N VAL A 139 -27.79 8.80 -38.90
CA VAL A 139 -28.56 9.92 -39.46
C VAL A 139 -28.44 11.18 -38.61
N LYS A 140 -28.47 12.35 -39.27
CA LYS A 140 -28.54 13.65 -38.62
C LYS A 140 -29.93 14.25 -38.77
N LEU A 141 -30.58 14.51 -37.64
CA LEU A 141 -31.92 15.10 -37.61
C LEU A 141 -31.86 16.63 -37.72
N LYS A 142 -32.37 17.17 -38.82
CA LYS A 142 -32.63 18.61 -38.99
C LYS A 142 -34.13 18.86 -38.98
N VAL A 143 -34.56 19.96 -38.36
CA VAL A 143 -35.99 20.30 -38.20
C VAL A 143 -36.22 21.74 -38.65
N ALA A 144 -37.29 21.97 -39.41
CA ALA A 144 -37.74 23.30 -39.82
C ALA A 144 -38.29 24.13 -38.64
N PRO A 145 -38.30 25.48 -38.75
CA PRO A 145 -39.01 26.34 -37.81
C PRO A 145 -40.47 25.89 -37.67
N ARG A 146 -40.98 25.81 -36.42
CA ARG A 146 -42.32 25.28 -36.06
C ARG A 146 -42.53 23.76 -36.19
N LEU A 147 -41.50 22.95 -36.43
CA LEU A 147 -41.59 21.47 -36.46
C LEU A 147 -42.58 20.91 -37.50
N GLU A 148 -42.86 21.66 -38.58
CA GLU A 148 -43.80 21.22 -39.63
C GLU A 148 -43.14 20.26 -40.62
N ARG A 149 -41.81 20.35 -40.76
CA ARG A 149 -40.99 19.47 -41.58
C ARG A 149 -39.70 19.09 -40.84
N PHE A 150 -39.18 17.92 -41.15
CA PHE A 150 -37.86 17.50 -40.73
C PHE A 150 -37.18 16.66 -41.81
N TRP A 151 -35.86 16.59 -41.75
CA TRP A 151 -35.03 15.82 -42.67
C TRP A 151 -34.08 14.94 -41.86
N LEU A 152 -33.88 13.71 -42.35
CA LEU A 152 -32.82 12.82 -41.90
C LEU A 152 -31.72 12.86 -42.95
N GLU A 153 -30.59 13.48 -42.63
CA GLU A 153 -29.39 13.42 -43.48
C GLU A 153 -28.68 12.10 -43.20
N ILE A 154 -28.42 11.32 -44.24
CA ILE A 154 -27.93 9.96 -44.15
C ILE A 154 -26.40 9.98 -44.07
N ASN A 155 -25.85 9.38 -43.03
CA ASN A 155 -24.42 9.19 -42.87
C ASN A 155 -24.04 7.76 -43.27
N ARG A 156 -23.59 7.58 -44.52
CA ARG A 156 -23.20 6.26 -45.06
C ARG A 156 -21.86 5.74 -44.51
N GLU A 157 -21.07 6.58 -43.85
CA GLU A 157 -19.88 6.11 -43.13
C GLU A 157 -20.26 5.35 -41.84
N GLU A 158 -21.51 5.44 -41.41
CA GLU A 158 -22.02 4.87 -40.16
C GLU A 158 -23.13 3.84 -40.41
N ILE A 159 -22.81 2.80 -41.17
CA ILE A 159 -23.68 1.64 -41.34
C ILE A 159 -23.13 0.47 -40.51
N PHE A 160 -23.95 -0.03 -39.59
CA PHE A 160 -23.56 -1.11 -38.68
C PHE A 160 -24.56 -2.26 -38.74
N LEU A 161 -24.06 -3.47 -38.95
CA LEU A 161 -24.78 -4.68 -38.56
C LEU A 161 -24.85 -4.74 -37.03
N ASN A 162 -26.00 -5.11 -36.46
CA ASN A 162 -26.24 -5.02 -35.03
C ASN A 162 -25.10 -5.67 -34.21
N PRO A 163 -24.21 -4.85 -33.61
CA PRO A 163 -22.98 -5.37 -33.01
C PRO A 163 -23.26 -6.06 -31.68
N THR A 164 -24.40 -5.75 -31.04
CA THR A 164 -24.79 -6.35 -29.77
C THR A 164 -25.14 -7.82 -29.95
N ILE A 165 -25.88 -8.17 -31.01
CA ILE A 165 -26.28 -9.57 -31.24
C ILE A 165 -25.07 -10.40 -31.64
N ILE A 166 -24.29 -9.93 -32.60
CA ILE A 166 -23.03 -10.59 -33.01
C ILE A 166 -22.12 -10.80 -31.81
N GLY A 167 -21.96 -9.77 -30.96
CA GLY A 167 -21.13 -9.85 -29.77
C GLY A 167 -21.61 -10.89 -28.76
N VAL A 168 -22.91 -11.02 -28.50
CA VAL A 168 -23.46 -12.05 -27.59
C VAL A 168 -23.20 -13.47 -28.12
N GLU A 169 -23.37 -13.68 -29.41
CA GLU A 169 -23.23 -15.01 -30.02
C GLU A 169 -21.77 -15.47 -30.11
N ILE A 170 -20.87 -14.57 -30.53
CA ILE A 170 -19.42 -14.81 -30.50
C ILE A 170 -18.97 -15.24 -29.09
N ASN A 171 -19.50 -14.56 -28.08
CA ASN A 171 -19.19 -14.85 -26.68
C ASN A 171 -19.63 -16.23 -26.26
N LYS A 172 -20.90 -16.56 -26.47
CA LYS A 172 -21.46 -17.82 -25.99
C LYS A 172 -20.92 -19.02 -26.77
N ARG A 173 -20.58 -18.84 -28.04
CA ARG A 173 -19.97 -19.88 -28.89
C ARG A 173 -18.46 -20.01 -28.75
N ASN A 174 -17.81 -19.04 -28.11
CA ASN A 174 -16.34 -18.95 -27.99
C ASN A 174 -15.62 -19.14 -29.35
N SER A 175 -16.15 -18.51 -30.41
CA SER A 175 -15.68 -18.71 -31.80
C SER A 175 -15.15 -17.42 -32.42
N LEU A 176 -14.15 -17.54 -33.30
CA LEU A 176 -13.62 -16.42 -34.07
C LEU A 176 -14.56 -16.10 -35.24
N PHE A 177 -15.40 -15.07 -35.09
CA PHE A 177 -16.27 -14.59 -36.16
C PHE A 177 -15.73 -13.31 -36.78
N LYS A 178 -15.54 -13.32 -38.11
CA LYS A 178 -15.15 -12.13 -38.86
C LYS A 178 -16.39 -11.55 -39.54
N ASN A 179 -16.88 -10.43 -39.02
CA ASN A 179 -17.97 -9.71 -39.66
C ASN A 179 -17.51 -9.14 -41.02
N ASN A 180 -17.96 -9.75 -42.11
CA ASN A 180 -17.64 -9.36 -43.49
C ASN A 180 -18.76 -8.52 -44.14
N TYR A 181 -19.60 -7.86 -43.33
CA TYR A 181 -20.64 -6.98 -43.84
C TYR A 181 -20.03 -5.78 -44.58
N ASP A 182 -20.55 -5.47 -45.76
CA ASP A 182 -20.15 -4.29 -46.51
C ASP A 182 -20.80 -3.05 -45.89
N THR A 183 -20.00 -2.25 -45.19
CA THR A 183 -20.49 -1.04 -44.51
C THR A 183 -20.70 0.15 -45.45
N THR A 184 -20.43 0.00 -46.77
CA THR A 184 -20.60 1.11 -47.73
C THR A 184 -22.04 1.29 -48.20
N LYS A 185 -22.89 0.26 -48.04
CA LYS A 185 -24.28 0.23 -48.44
C LYS A 185 -25.14 -0.56 -47.46
N VAL A 186 -26.44 -0.30 -47.49
CA VAL A 186 -27.43 -1.11 -46.77
C VAL A 186 -27.84 -2.28 -47.64
N ASP A 187 -27.48 -3.49 -47.22
CA ASP A 187 -27.86 -4.76 -47.82
C ASP A 187 -28.46 -5.70 -46.76
N ILE A 188 -29.77 -5.92 -46.81
CA ILE A 188 -30.46 -6.79 -45.84
C ILE A 188 -30.12 -8.26 -46.08
N ASN A 189 -29.92 -8.68 -47.33
CA ASN A 189 -29.67 -10.09 -47.65
C ASN A 189 -28.29 -10.52 -47.17
N GLN A 190 -27.26 -9.69 -47.43
CA GLN A 190 -25.92 -9.92 -46.90
C GLN A 190 -25.92 -9.94 -45.37
N ALA A 191 -26.67 -9.04 -44.72
CA ALA A 191 -26.82 -9.05 -43.27
C ALA A 191 -27.39 -10.39 -42.77
N LEU A 192 -28.45 -10.89 -43.41
CA LEU A 192 -29.07 -12.17 -43.05
C LEU A 192 -28.14 -13.37 -43.31
N GLU A 193 -27.33 -13.35 -44.37
CA GLU A 193 -26.32 -14.39 -44.65
C GLU A 193 -25.27 -14.48 -43.55
N ILE A 194 -24.77 -13.34 -43.07
CA ILE A 194 -23.83 -13.28 -41.94
C ILE A 194 -24.46 -13.86 -40.67
N PHE A 195 -25.74 -13.61 -40.42
CA PHE A 195 -26.45 -14.24 -39.31
C PHE A 195 -26.71 -15.74 -39.53
N ARG A 196 -26.86 -16.22 -40.78
CA ARG A 196 -26.94 -17.66 -41.06
C ARG A 196 -25.62 -18.38 -40.76
N GLU A 197 -24.48 -17.72 -40.95
CA GLU A 197 -23.17 -18.26 -40.51
C GLU A 197 -23.11 -18.42 -38.98
N LEU A 198 -23.84 -17.58 -38.24
CA LEU A 198 -24.08 -17.73 -36.80
C LEU A 198 -25.26 -18.67 -36.49
N GLU A 199 -25.70 -19.49 -37.45
CA GLU A 199 -26.81 -20.45 -37.36
C GLU A 199 -28.18 -19.84 -37.05
N TYR A 200 -28.36 -18.53 -37.27
CA TYR A 200 -29.68 -17.91 -37.20
C TYR A 200 -30.44 -18.10 -38.50
N GLN A 201 -31.64 -18.66 -38.37
CA GLN A 201 -32.62 -18.69 -39.44
C GLN A 201 -33.81 -17.80 -39.11
N PHE A 202 -34.04 -16.80 -39.95
CA PHE A 202 -35.18 -15.88 -39.81
C PHE A 202 -36.27 -16.25 -40.80
N ARG A 203 -37.51 -16.35 -40.30
CA ARG A 203 -38.69 -16.35 -41.14
C ARG A 203 -38.90 -14.96 -41.71
N MET A 204 -38.95 -14.90 -43.04
CA MET A 204 -39.15 -13.66 -43.79
C MET A 204 -40.62 -13.21 -43.71
N PRO A 205 -40.89 -11.89 -43.73
CA PRO A 205 -42.24 -11.38 -43.81
C PRO A 205 -42.87 -11.70 -45.18
N LEU A 206 -44.19 -11.90 -45.19
CA LEU A 206 -44.95 -12.22 -46.41
C LEU A 206 -45.01 -11.05 -47.41
N THR A 207 -44.81 -9.82 -46.92
CA THR A 207 -44.84 -8.59 -47.71
C THR A 207 -43.62 -7.74 -47.41
N SER A 208 -43.26 -6.84 -48.33
CA SER A 208 -42.22 -5.83 -48.12
C SER A 208 -42.75 -4.54 -47.45
N GLU A 209 -44.03 -4.50 -47.11
CA GLU A 209 -44.66 -3.34 -46.48
C GLU A 209 -44.11 -3.08 -45.09
N LEU A 210 -43.94 -1.79 -44.76
CA LEU A 210 -43.55 -1.36 -43.42
C LEU A 210 -44.66 -1.62 -42.42
N LYS A 211 -44.29 -1.99 -41.19
CA LYS A 211 -45.22 -2.25 -40.08
C LYS A 211 -44.90 -1.40 -38.88
N SER A 212 -45.93 -0.99 -38.13
CA SER A 212 -45.77 -0.32 -36.83
C SER A 212 -45.18 -1.25 -35.77
N PHE A 213 -44.39 -0.69 -34.87
CA PHE A 213 -43.68 -1.40 -33.82
C PHE A 213 -44.57 -1.54 -32.58
N SER A 214 -45.12 -2.73 -32.38
CA SER A 214 -46.00 -3.02 -31.25
C SER A 214 -45.24 -3.40 -29.97
N LYS A 215 -45.91 -3.25 -28.82
CA LYS A 215 -45.40 -3.72 -27.54
C LYS A 215 -45.40 -5.25 -27.50
N LYS A 216 -44.28 -5.84 -27.08
CA LYS A 216 -44.16 -7.28 -26.76
C LYS A 216 -43.42 -7.48 -25.43
N ALA A 217 -43.80 -8.52 -24.69
CA ALA A 217 -43.14 -9.00 -23.48
C ALA A 217 -42.26 -10.22 -23.79
N LYS A 218 -41.26 -10.51 -22.94
CA LYS A 218 -40.40 -11.69 -23.13
C LYS A 218 -41.20 -13.01 -23.06
N SER A 219 -42.30 -13.03 -22.32
CA SER A 219 -43.24 -14.15 -22.23
C SER A 219 -43.96 -14.47 -23.53
N ASP A 220 -43.98 -13.55 -24.51
CA ASP A 220 -44.65 -13.76 -25.79
C ASP A 220 -43.84 -14.68 -26.72
N PHE A 221 -42.61 -15.03 -26.34
CA PHE A 221 -41.70 -15.87 -27.10
C PHE A 221 -41.62 -17.26 -26.45
N ASN A 222 -42.01 -18.30 -27.19
CA ASN A 222 -42.02 -19.68 -26.70
C ASN A 222 -40.61 -20.31 -26.80
N THR A 223 -40.00 -20.62 -25.65
CA THR A 223 -38.66 -21.23 -25.56
C THR A 223 -38.56 -22.62 -26.19
N GLU A 224 -39.67 -23.37 -26.29
CA GLU A 224 -39.70 -24.69 -26.94
C GLU A 224 -39.66 -24.60 -28.47
N LYS A 225 -40.15 -23.49 -29.04
CA LYS A 225 -40.19 -23.25 -30.49
C LYS A 225 -39.19 -22.15 -30.83
N ARG A 226 -37.93 -22.53 -31.04
CA ARG A 226 -36.79 -21.67 -31.45
C ARG A 226 -36.96 -21.07 -32.86
N THR A 227 -38.03 -20.33 -33.08
CA THR A 227 -38.32 -19.67 -34.37
C THR A 227 -38.00 -18.19 -34.29
N ASN A 228 -37.13 -17.72 -35.17
CA ASN A 228 -36.78 -16.31 -35.29
C ASN A 228 -37.51 -15.66 -36.47
N PHE A 229 -37.83 -14.38 -36.35
CA PHE A 229 -38.61 -13.61 -37.31
C PHE A 229 -37.88 -12.32 -37.70
N LEU A 230 -38.05 -11.95 -38.97
CA LEU A 230 -37.71 -10.64 -39.50
C LEU A 230 -38.99 -9.82 -39.67
N THR A 231 -39.04 -8.62 -39.11
CA THR A 231 -40.19 -7.72 -39.23
C THR A 231 -39.78 -6.39 -39.87
N ASN A 232 -40.57 -5.90 -40.82
CA ASN A 232 -40.31 -4.65 -41.55
C ASN A 232 -40.65 -3.40 -40.71
N ASN A 233 -40.18 -3.35 -39.46
CA ASN A 233 -40.26 -2.17 -38.62
C ASN A 233 -39.08 -1.24 -38.92
N VAL A 234 -39.31 0.07 -38.82
CA VAL A 234 -38.29 1.10 -39.00
C VAL A 234 -38.34 2.05 -37.82
N LEU A 235 -37.25 2.09 -37.05
CA LEU A 235 -37.14 2.84 -35.82
C LEU A 235 -36.12 3.96 -35.97
N LEU A 236 -36.47 5.19 -35.61
CA LEU A 236 -35.54 6.30 -35.49
C LEU A 236 -35.22 6.50 -34.01
N GLY A 237 -33.97 6.30 -33.60
CA GLY A 237 -33.65 6.31 -32.18
C GLY A 237 -32.22 6.65 -31.85
N ILE A 238 -32.01 6.99 -30.58
CA ILE A 238 -30.68 7.03 -29.98
C ILE A 238 -30.32 5.59 -29.62
N PHE A 239 -29.36 5.02 -30.33
CA PHE A 239 -28.89 3.65 -30.11
C PHE A 239 -27.41 3.66 -29.73
N ASP A 240 -27.04 2.92 -28.69
CA ASP A 240 -25.65 2.81 -28.23
C ASP A 240 -24.83 1.84 -29.11
N VAL A 241 -24.83 2.05 -30.42
CA VAL A 241 -24.21 1.14 -31.41
C VAL A 241 -22.68 1.25 -31.36
N LYS A 242 -22.15 2.48 -31.27
CA LYS A 242 -20.73 2.80 -31.45
C LYS A 242 -19.77 2.26 -30.40
N GLY A 243 -20.24 2.01 -29.18
CA GLY A 243 -19.34 1.70 -28.07
C GLY A 243 -19.51 2.65 -26.91
N ASP A 244 -19.13 2.23 -25.70
CA ASP A 244 -18.63 3.23 -24.76
C ASP A 244 -17.39 3.91 -25.36
N GLN A 245 -17.09 5.14 -24.94
CA GLN A 245 -16.01 5.95 -25.49
C GLN A 245 -14.65 5.26 -25.44
N LEU A 246 -14.39 4.44 -24.41
CA LEU A 246 -13.18 3.61 -24.31
C LEU A 246 -13.02 2.66 -25.50
N PHE A 247 -14.10 2.01 -25.92
CA PHE A 247 -14.08 1.10 -27.07
C PHE A 247 -13.86 1.85 -28.38
N GLN A 248 -14.51 3.00 -28.54
CA GLN A 248 -14.32 3.86 -29.70
C GLN A 248 -12.87 4.31 -29.81
N ASN A 249 -12.30 4.78 -28.70
CA ASN A 249 -10.89 5.18 -28.65
C ASN A 249 -9.93 4.03 -28.93
N PHE A 250 -10.22 2.82 -28.41
CA PHE A 250 -9.41 1.65 -28.71
C PHE A 250 -9.41 1.30 -30.20
N ASN A 251 -10.58 1.31 -30.85
CA ASN A 251 -10.67 1.05 -32.30
C ASN A 251 -9.97 2.14 -33.12
N GLU A 252 -10.11 3.39 -32.72
CA GLU A 252 -9.40 4.51 -33.34
C GLU A 252 -7.88 4.30 -33.26
N ILE A 253 -7.36 3.89 -32.10
CA ILE A 253 -5.94 3.57 -31.92
C ILE A 253 -5.52 2.41 -32.84
N LEU A 254 -6.28 1.31 -32.87
CA LEU A 254 -5.98 0.18 -33.75
C LEU A 254 -5.93 0.56 -35.23
N ASN A 255 -6.75 1.51 -35.66
CA ASN A 255 -6.81 1.95 -37.06
C ASN A 255 -5.72 2.98 -37.39
N THR A 256 -5.34 3.83 -36.44
CA THR A 256 -4.44 4.98 -36.66
C THR A 256 -2.99 4.71 -36.28
N ASP A 257 -2.76 3.88 -35.26
CA ASP A 257 -1.44 3.58 -34.68
C ASP A 257 -1.39 2.12 -34.17
N PRO A 258 -1.51 1.12 -35.05
CA PRO A 258 -1.59 -0.30 -34.66
C PRO A 258 -0.35 -0.80 -33.92
N ASP A 259 0.84 -0.29 -34.26
CA ASP A 259 2.12 -0.70 -33.68
C ASP A 259 2.27 -0.25 -32.22
N VAL A 260 1.45 0.70 -31.75
CA VAL A 260 1.51 1.21 -30.38
C VAL A 260 1.21 0.13 -29.35
N LEU A 261 0.41 -0.88 -29.70
CA LEU A 261 0.12 -1.98 -28.79
C LEU A 261 1.37 -2.80 -28.51
N ASP A 262 2.18 -3.06 -29.52
CA ASP A 262 3.46 -3.73 -29.34
C ASP A 262 4.41 -2.88 -28.47
N GLU A 263 4.44 -1.56 -28.64
CA GLU A 263 5.25 -0.65 -27.80
C GLU A 263 4.80 -0.62 -26.33
N LEU A 264 3.49 -0.57 -26.08
CA LEU A 264 2.90 -0.49 -24.75
C LEU A 264 2.97 -1.82 -24.00
N LEU A 265 2.86 -2.95 -24.71
CA LEU A 265 2.74 -4.28 -24.10
C LEU A 265 4.02 -5.13 -24.22
N LYS A 266 5.08 -4.56 -24.81
CA LYS A 266 6.40 -5.20 -24.94
C LYS A 266 6.90 -5.68 -23.58
N ASP A 267 7.47 -6.88 -23.56
CA ASP A 267 8.27 -7.35 -22.43
C ASP A 267 9.55 -6.49 -22.34
N ARG A 268 9.77 -5.83 -21.21
CA ARG A 268 10.94 -4.96 -20.96
C ARG A 268 11.87 -5.54 -19.88
N ARG A 269 11.75 -6.83 -19.56
CA ARG A 269 12.63 -7.51 -18.58
C ARG A 269 14.08 -7.63 -19.04
N ASP A 270 14.31 -7.61 -20.35
CA ASP A 270 15.64 -7.58 -20.96
C ASP A 270 16.45 -6.33 -20.54
N LEU A 271 15.77 -5.27 -20.14
CA LEU A 271 16.36 -4.10 -19.48
C LEU A 271 16.51 -4.38 -17.97
N LEU A 272 17.56 -5.09 -17.57
CA LEU A 272 17.87 -5.35 -16.16
C LEU A 272 17.96 -4.02 -15.38
N TYR A 273 16.92 -3.72 -14.60
CA TYR A 273 16.97 -2.66 -13.59
C TYR A 273 17.54 -3.26 -12.30
N ASP A 274 18.76 -2.86 -11.93
CA ASP A 274 19.38 -3.35 -10.70
C ASP A 274 18.76 -2.65 -9.48
N ASN A 275 17.69 -3.26 -8.96
CA ASN A 275 17.04 -2.81 -7.73
C ASN A 275 17.98 -2.87 -6.51
N ARG A 276 19.00 -3.73 -6.52
CA ARG A 276 19.95 -3.81 -5.42
C ARG A 276 20.87 -2.59 -5.47
N GLU A 277 21.48 -2.32 -6.62
CA GLU A 277 22.34 -1.15 -6.83
C GLU A 277 21.58 0.15 -6.55
N PHE A 278 20.34 0.27 -7.03
CA PHE A 278 19.49 1.43 -6.77
C PHE A 278 19.32 1.70 -5.26
N ARG A 279 19.04 0.65 -4.48
CA ARG A 279 18.85 0.78 -3.02
C ARG A 279 20.15 1.10 -2.29
N GLU A 280 21.28 0.55 -2.72
CA GLU A 280 22.59 0.86 -2.14
C GLU A 280 23.00 2.32 -2.40
N ASN A 281 22.59 2.90 -3.53
CA ASN A 281 22.93 4.27 -3.91
C ASN A 281 21.83 5.30 -3.63
N PHE A 282 20.73 4.88 -3.01
CA PHE A 282 19.55 5.72 -2.83
C PHE A 282 19.83 6.98 -1.99
N ASN A 283 19.26 8.11 -2.42
CA ASN A 283 19.18 9.34 -1.65
C ASN A 283 17.97 10.18 -2.10
N LEU A 284 17.61 11.18 -1.28
CA LEU A 284 16.47 12.06 -1.52
C LEU A 284 16.74 13.20 -2.51
N LYS A 285 17.93 13.28 -3.12
CA LYS A 285 18.25 14.38 -4.03
C LYS A 285 17.31 14.34 -5.24
N GLY A 286 16.66 15.47 -5.52
CA GLY A 286 15.68 15.57 -6.60
C GLY A 286 14.34 14.87 -6.32
N THR A 287 14.07 14.52 -5.06
CA THR A 287 12.78 13.99 -4.61
C THR A 287 12.20 14.91 -3.55
N TYR A 288 10.96 15.33 -3.72
CA TYR A 288 10.21 16.15 -2.77
C TYR A 288 9.36 15.26 -1.86
N LEU A 289 9.21 15.63 -0.59
CA LEU A 289 8.39 14.91 0.37
C LEU A 289 7.18 15.75 0.73
N PHE A 290 5.99 15.36 0.27
CA PHE A 290 4.72 15.97 0.66
C PHE A 290 4.30 15.55 2.07
N SER A 291 4.71 14.34 2.47
CA SER A 291 4.43 13.78 3.79
C SER A 291 5.57 12.85 4.24
N HIS A 292 5.45 12.33 5.46
CA HIS A 292 6.41 11.39 6.01
C HIS A 292 6.23 9.99 5.41
N LEU A 293 7.10 9.67 4.45
CA LEU A 293 7.17 8.37 3.79
C LEU A 293 8.22 7.46 4.41
N ASP A 294 7.92 6.16 4.48
CA ASP A 294 8.93 5.14 4.75
C ASP A 294 9.86 4.90 3.56
N ILE A 295 10.95 4.17 3.78
CA ILE A 295 11.97 3.95 2.76
C ILE A 295 11.46 3.26 1.48
N PHE A 296 10.53 2.30 1.58
CA PHE A 296 10.01 1.60 0.40
C PHE A 296 9.07 2.49 -0.40
N GLN A 297 8.30 3.34 0.28
CA GLN A 297 7.50 4.39 -0.37
C GLN A 297 8.40 5.43 -1.05
N GLN A 298 9.51 5.82 -0.42
CA GLN A 298 10.49 6.74 -1.02
C GLN A 298 11.17 6.16 -2.25
N TYR A 299 11.52 4.86 -2.24
CA TYR A 299 12.00 4.15 -3.42
C TYR A 299 10.99 4.24 -4.55
N ALA A 300 9.71 3.95 -4.29
CA ALA A 300 8.65 4.01 -5.30
C ALA A 300 8.50 5.43 -5.90
N VAL A 301 8.53 6.47 -5.07
CA VAL A 301 8.46 7.88 -5.53
C VAL A 301 9.66 8.23 -6.43
N LYS A 302 10.86 7.78 -6.08
CA LYS A 302 12.06 8.06 -6.86
C LYS A 302 12.06 7.31 -8.19
N GLN A 303 11.76 6.01 -8.16
CA GLN A 303 11.74 5.14 -9.33
C GLN A 303 10.68 5.58 -10.36
N ALA A 304 9.59 6.22 -9.92
CA ALA A 304 8.57 6.80 -10.80
C ALA A 304 9.15 7.79 -11.84
N PHE A 305 10.34 8.35 -11.60
CA PHE A 305 11.02 9.23 -12.56
C PHE A 305 11.88 8.46 -13.58
N ASP A 306 12.35 7.26 -13.24
CA ASP A 306 13.34 6.49 -14.01
C ASP A 306 12.73 5.73 -15.20
N GLY A 307 11.41 5.48 -15.18
CA GLY A 307 10.72 4.81 -16.27
C GLY A 307 9.29 4.41 -15.92
N ASP A 308 8.79 3.41 -16.63
CA ASP A 308 7.52 2.79 -16.34
C ASP A 308 7.64 1.90 -15.09
N VAL A 309 6.80 2.16 -14.08
CA VAL A 309 6.91 1.53 -12.75
C VAL A 309 5.63 0.82 -12.38
N ILE A 310 5.80 -0.38 -11.80
CA ILE A 310 4.73 -1.06 -11.08
C ILE A 310 4.98 -0.93 -9.58
N ILE A 311 3.97 -0.43 -8.88
CA ILE A 311 3.94 -0.34 -7.42
C ILE A 311 2.98 -1.40 -6.90
N GLU A 312 3.55 -2.45 -6.31
CA GLU A 312 2.78 -3.44 -5.59
C GLU A 312 2.60 -2.96 -4.14
N GLY A 313 1.36 -2.59 -3.82
CA GLY A 313 1.00 -2.01 -2.53
C GLY A 313 -0.01 -2.87 -1.79
N PRO A 314 0.44 -3.85 -0.99
CA PRO A 314 -0.39 -4.66 -0.11
C PRO A 314 -1.26 -3.81 0.85
N PRO A 315 -2.33 -4.36 1.43
CA PRO A 315 -3.26 -3.61 2.27
C PRO A 315 -2.53 -2.97 3.47
N GLY A 316 -2.83 -1.70 3.75
CA GLY A 316 -2.23 -0.98 4.87
C GLY A 316 -0.79 -0.51 4.70
N THR A 317 -0.21 -0.62 3.50
CA THR A 317 1.18 -0.22 3.22
C THR A 317 1.38 1.23 2.77
N GLY A 318 0.31 2.04 2.80
CA GLY A 318 0.36 3.45 2.41
C GLY A 318 0.47 3.69 0.89
N LYS A 319 -0.07 2.78 0.07
CA LYS A 319 -0.16 2.93 -1.40
C LYS A 319 -0.70 4.30 -1.83
N SER A 320 -1.87 4.71 -1.32
CA SER A 320 -2.46 6.01 -1.67
C SER A 320 -1.60 7.20 -1.23
N GLU A 321 -0.88 7.09 -0.10
CA GLU A 321 0.07 8.13 0.35
C GLU A 321 1.28 8.25 -0.58
N THR A 322 1.75 7.11 -1.08
CA THR A 322 2.84 7.02 -2.05
C THR A 322 2.42 7.65 -3.37
N ILE A 323 1.22 7.34 -3.87
CA ILE A 323 0.64 7.93 -5.08
C ILE A 323 0.51 9.44 -4.94
N VAL A 324 -0.02 9.94 -3.82
CA VAL A 324 -0.13 11.40 -3.58
C VAL A 324 1.24 12.08 -3.66
N ASN A 325 2.28 11.48 -3.06
CA ASN A 325 3.63 12.03 -3.16
C ASN A 325 4.18 11.99 -4.59
N ILE A 326 3.91 10.94 -5.37
CA ILE A 326 4.25 10.88 -6.80
C ILE A 326 3.58 12.02 -7.55
N LEU A 327 2.26 12.22 -7.39
CA LEU A 327 1.51 13.27 -8.08
C LEU A 327 2.06 14.67 -7.73
N VAL A 328 2.36 14.93 -6.45
CA VAL A 328 2.97 16.19 -6.02
C VAL A 328 4.35 16.40 -6.63
N ASN A 329 5.20 15.37 -6.66
CA ASN A 329 6.53 15.47 -7.27
C ASN A 329 6.43 15.76 -8.78
N LEU A 330 5.51 15.09 -9.49
CA LEU A 330 5.28 15.33 -10.91
C LEU A 330 4.77 16.77 -11.16
N ALA A 331 3.82 17.25 -10.36
CA ALA A 331 3.32 18.62 -10.44
C ALA A 331 4.42 19.67 -10.18
N LEU A 332 5.26 19.47 -9.17
CA LEU A 332 6.41 20.34 -8.88
C LEU A 332 7.44 20.36 -10.00
N ASN A 333 7.58 19.25 -10.73
CA ASN A 333 8.42 19.14 -11.93
C ASN A 333 7.69 19.58 -13.23
N LYS A 334 6.56 20.30 -13.10
CA LYS A 334 5.75 20.84 -14.21
C LYS A 334 5.31 19.77 -15.22
N LYS A 335 5.05 18.54 -14.74
CA LYS A 335 4.53 17.44 -15.56
C LYS A 335 3.00 17.45 -15.57
N LYS A 336 2.43 17.17 -16.74
CA LYS A 336 0.99 16.92 -16.90
C LYS A 336 0.70 15.46 -16.58
N VAL A 337 -0.24 15.23 -15.67
CA VAL A 337 -0.53 13.90 -15.14
C VAL A 337 -2.01 13.58 -15.28
N LEU A 338 -2.31 12.38 -15.78
CA LEU A 338 -3.64 11.80 -15.74
C LEU A 338 -3.66 10.67 -14.72
N PHE A 339 -4.35 10.87 -13.60
CA PHE A 339 -4.58 9.87 -12.56
C PHE A 339 -5.96 9.23 -12.74
N VAL A 340 -6.00 7.90 -12.84
CA VAL A 340 -7.21 7.13 -13.15
C VAL A 340 -7.38 5.95 -12.20
N SER A 341 -8.63 5.66 -11.83
CA SER A 341 -9.01 4.43 -11.15
C SER A 341 -10.41 3.99 -11.54
N GLU A 342 -10.71 2.70 -11.39
CA GLU A 342 -12.04 2.13 -11.62
C GLU A 342 -13.04 2.57 -10.53
N LYS A 343 -12.55 2.84 -9.31
CA LYS A 343 -13.39 3.16 -8.15
C LYS A 343 -13.33 4.64 -7.79
N VAL A 344 -14.50 5.28 -7.71
CA VAL A 344 -14.65 6.68 -7.26
C VAL A 344 -14.05 6.88 -5.86
N THR A 345 -14.22 5.90 -4.96
CA THR A 345 -13.65 5.96 -3.61
C THR A 345 -12.12 6.04 -3.60
N ALA A 346 -11.43 5.38 -4.54
CA ALA A 346 -9.97 5.50 -4.67
C ALA A 346 -9.56 6.91 -5.15
N LEU A 347 -10.32 7.49 -6.07
CA LEU A 347 -10.12 8.88 -6.51
C LEU A 347 -10.32 9.87 -5.36
N ASP A 348 -11.39 9.69 -4.58
CA ASP A 348 -11.70 10.53 -3.43
C ASP A 348 -10.60 10.46 -2.37
N VAL A 349 -10.10 9.27 -2.05
CA VAL A 349 -9.00 9.09 -1.08
C VAL A 349 -7.75 9.87 -1.50
N VAL A 350 -7.37 9.81 -2.78
CA VAL A 350 -6.20 10.55 -3.28
C VAL A 350 -6.45 12.07 -3.28
N TYR A 351 -7.62 12.51 -3.75
CA TYR A 351 -7.97 13.92 -3.81
C TYR A 351 -8.09 14.57 -2.43
N ASN A 352 -8.70 13.88 -1.46
CA ASN A 352 -8.86 14.37 -0.09
C ASN A 352 -7.51 14.44 0.66
N ARG A 353 -6.59 13.51 0.40
CA ARG A 353 -5.22 13.54 0.97
C ARG A 353 -4.40 14.75 0.52
N LEU A 354 -4.72 15.37 -0.62
CA LEU A 354 -4.10 16.64 -1.01
C LEU A 354 -4.47 17.79 -0.06
N GLY A 355 -5.60 17.68 0.66
CA GLY A 355 -6.04 18.67 1.66
C GLY A 355 -6.12 20.08 1.09
N SER A 356 -5.42 21.03 1.72
CA SER A 356 -5.35 22.43 1.27
C SER A 356 -4.63 22.64 -0.06
N PHE A 357 -4.02 21.58 -0.62
CA PHE A 357 -3.30 21.61 -1.90
C PHE A 357 -4.10 20.97 -3.04
N LYS A 358 -5.39 20.67 -2.84
CA LYS A 358 -6.28 20.08 -3.87
C LYS A 358 -6.26 20.84 -5.20
N HIS A 359 -5.93 22.13 -5.18
CA HIS A 359 -5.84 23.02 -6.34
C HIS A 359 -4.77 22.66 -7.37
N ILE A 360 -3.86 21.71 -7.09
CA ILE A 360 -3.01 21.13 -8.14
C ILE A 360 -3.77 20.15 -9.04
N ALA A 361 -4.94 19.68 -8.61
CA ALA A 361 -5.67 18.61 -9.25
C ALA A 361 -7.09 19.01 -9.65
N LEU A 362 -7.50 18.62 -10.86
CA LEU A 362 -8.88 18.74 -11.32
C LEU A 362 -9.58 17.37 -11.16
N PHE A 363 -10.57 17.31 -10.29
CA PHE A 363 -11.33 16.10 -9.98
C PHE A 363 -12.60 15.99 -10.83
N ASN A 364 -12.81 14.84 -11.47
CA ASN A 364 -14.07 14.50 -12.13
C ASN A 364 -14.30 12.98 -12.12
N ALA A 365 -15.12 12.47 -11.20
CA ALA A 365 -15.41 11.04 -11.16
C ALA A 365 -16.57 10.64 -12.08
N SER A 366 -17.53 11.55 -12.32
CA SER A 366 -18.65 11.31 -13.24
C SER A 366 -19.18 12.60 -13.85
N VAL A 367 -19.19 12.62 -15.18
CA VAL A 367 -19.72 13.73 -15.98
C VAL A 367 -21.23 13.98 -15.74
N ALA A 368 -21.99 12.92 -15.47
CA ALA A 368 -23.44 13.00 -15.35
C ALA A 368 -23.91 13.42 -13.95
N SER A 369 -23.29 12.89 -12.89
CA SER A 369 -23.78 13.03 -11.51
C SER A 369 -23.08 14.10 -10.68
N GLU A 370 -21.92 14.62 -11.10
CA GLU A 370 -21.08 15.47 -10.25
C GLU A 370 -20.89 16.92 -10.75
N LYS A 371 -21.82 17.45 -11.56
CA LYS A 371 -21.71 18.83 -12.10
C LYS A 371 -21.37 19.88 -11.04
N LYS A 372 -22.09 19.89 -9.92
CA LYS A 372 -21.85 20.88 -8.85
C LYS A 372 -20.43 20.79 -8.28
N ARG A 373 -19.94 19.58 -8.01
CA ARG A 373 -18.60 19.32 -7.49
C ARG A 373 -17.50 19.66 -8.50
N PHE A 374 -17.75 19.41 -9.79
CA PHE A 374 -16.82 19.79 -10.86
C PHE A 374 -16.64 21.32 -10.91
N TYR A 375 -17.73 22.07 -10.98
CA TYR A 375 -17.65 23.53 -11.10
C TYR A 375 -17.19 24.23 -9.81
N SER A 376 -17.53 23.71 -8.62
CA SER A 376 -17.13 24.35 -7.35
C SER A 376 -15.61 24.45 -7.20
N GLN A 377 -14.83 23.56 -7.81
CA GLN A 377 -13.36 23.58 -7.76
C GLN A 377 -12.74 24.86 -8.31
N PHE A 378 -13.36 25.50 -9.31
CA PHE A 378 -12.86 26.74 -9.88
C PHE A 378 -13.12 27.95 -8.97
N ALA A 379 -14.29 27.98 -8.33
CA ALA A 379 -14.61 29.00 -7.33
C ALA A 379 -13.72 28.84 -6.09
N ASP A 380 -13.49 27.60 -5.65
CA ASP A 380 -12.56 27.28 -4.55
C ASP A 380 -11.11 27.70 -4.86
N TYR A 381 -10.67 27.60 -6.12
CA TYR A 381 -9.34 28.05 -6.53
C TYR A 381 -9.22 29.57 -6.52
N GLU A 382 -10.21 30.27 -7.06
CA GLU A 382 -10.23 31.73 -7.03
C GLU A 382 -10.22 32.27 -5.58
N SER A 383 -10.99 31.66 -4.68
CA SER A 383 -10.96 32.00 -3.24
C SER A 383 -9.58 31.74 -2.65
N PHE A 384 -9.04 30.53 -2.84
CA PHE A 384 -7.72 30.18 -2.33
C PHE A 384 -6.63 31.13 -2.81
N PHE A 385 -6.66 31.51 -4.09
CA PHE A 385 -5.74 32.50 -4.65
C PHE A 385 -5.92 33.85 -3.94
N THR A 386 -7.15 34.36 -3.85
CA THR A 386 -7.45 35.65 -3.23
C THR A 386 -7.01 35.71 -1.77
N ASP A 387 -7.25 34.64 -1.01
CA ASP A 387 -6.96 34.57 0.43
C ASP A 387 -5.47 34.39 0.73
N ASN A 388 -4.67 33.89 -0.22
CA ASN A 388 -3.29 33.48 0.02
C ASN A 388 -2.25 34.19 -0.85
N PHE A 389 -2.66 35.00 -1.83
CA PHE A 389 -1.73 35.60 -2.78
C PHE A 389 -0.98 36.80 -2.20
N SER A 390 0.35 36.71 -2.23
CA SER A 390 1.27 37.84 -2.11
C SER A 390 2.38 37.69 -3.13
N LYS A 391 2.80 38.79 -3.78
CA LYS A 391 3.92 38.75 -4.74
C LYS A 391 5.21 38.21 -4.12
N LYS A 392 5.40 38.38 -2.80
CA LYS A 392 6.57 37.84 -2.09
C LYS A 392 6.56 36.30 -2.02
N ASP A 393 5.38 35.68 -2.03
CA ASP A 393 5.22 34.23 -1.86
C ASP A 393 5.51 33.43 -3.14
N LEU A 394 5.67 34.12 -4.28
CA LEU A 394 6.01 33.52 -5.58
C LEU A 394 7.51 33.24 -5.74
N VAL A 395 8.38 33.90 -4.97
CA VAL A 395 9.83 33.75 -5.05
C VAL A 395 10.28 32.79 -3.96
N ASN A 396 10.34 31.50 -4.28
CA ASN A 396 10.88 30.50 -3.38
C ASN A 396 11.85 29.59 -4.13
N GLU A 397 13.05 29.40 -3.56
CA GLU A 397 14.03 28.45 -4.09
C GLU A 397 13.55 27.01 -3.85
N MET A 398 13.73 26.15 -4.86
CA MET A 398 13.43 24.73 -4.73
C MET A 398 14.26 24.11 -3.60
N PRO A 399 13.63 23.42 -2.64
CA PRO A 399 14.32 22.87 -1.49
C PRO A 399 15.21 21.71 -1.98
N VAL A 400 16.44 21.69 -1.50
CA VAL A 400 17.40 20.62 -1.79
C VAL A 400 17.63 19.85 -0.49
N PHE A 401 17.38 18.54 -0.53
CA PHE A 401 17.78 17.67 0.57
C PHE A 401 19.24 17.25 0.40
N ASP A 402 20.01 17.40 1.46
CA ASP A 402 21.40 16.95 1.49
C ASP A 402 21.47 15.42 1.61
N GLY A 403 21.95 14.76 0.56
CA GLY A 403 22.10 13.31 0.53
C GLY A 403 23.20 12.77 1.47
N GLN A 404 24.10 13.63 1.96
CA GLN A 404 25.25 13.21 2.75
C GLN A 404 24.90 12.82 4.20
N TRP A 405 23.67 13.09 4.66
CA TRP A 405 23.28 12.74 6.03
C TRP A 405 23.34 11.23 6.31
N VAL A 406 22.92 10.40 5.35
CA VAL A 406 23.00 8.95 5.49
C VAL A 406 24.46 8.49 5.49
N ASP A 407 25.29 9.08 4.64
CA ASP A 407 26.74 8.83 4.62
C ASP A 407 27.41 9.17 5.93
N LYS A 408 27.03 10.30 6.52
CA LYS A 408 27.54 10.70 7.82
C LYS A 408 27.22 9.66 8.88
N ILE A 409 25.96 9.20 8.94
CA ILE A 409 25.56 8.15 9.89
C ILE A 409 26.34 6.85 9.64
N LEU A 410 26.47 6.43 8.38
CA LEU A 410 27.25 5.25 8.00
C LEU A 410 28.73 5.38 8.38
N SER A 411 29.32 6.57 8.21
CA SER A 411 30.71 6.84 8.59
C SER A 411 30.93 6.73 10.09
N GLU A 412 29.96 7.19 10.92
CA GLU A 412 30.05 7.01 12.38
C GLU A 412 29.93 5.54 12.79
N PHE A 413 29.08 4.75 12.12
CA PHE A 413 29.02 3.30 12.34
C PHE A 413 30.32 2.61 11.93
N THR A 414 30.93 3.03 10.82
CA THR A 414 32.22 2.51 10.35
C THR A 414 33.33 2.86 11.35
N ASN A 415 33.32 4.09 11.90
CA ASN A 415 34.25 4.50 12.95
C ASN A 415 34.10 3.65 14.21
N LEU A 416 32.86 3.39 14.66
CA LEU A 416 32.60 2.48 15.78
C LEU A 416 33.14 1.08 15.51
N GLN A 417 32.88 0.53 14.32
CA GLN A 417 33.39 -0.78 13.93
C GLN A 417 34.92 -0.82 13.93
N ASN A 418 35.59 0.20 13.37
CA ASN A 418 37.05 0.30 13.38
C ASN A 418 37.63 0.34 14.80
N ILE A 419 36.96 1.02 15.74
CA ILE A 419 37.37 1.01 17.15
C ILE A 419 37.26 -0.40 17.73
N TYR A 420 36.16 -1.11 17.47
CA TYR A 420 35.97 -2.49 17.92
C TYR A 420 36.97 -3.47 17.30
N ASP A 421 37.28 -3.30 16.02
CA ASP A 421 38.18 -4.16 15.24
C ASP A 421 39.67 -3.84 15.46
N THR A 422 39.97 -2.74 16.18
CA THR A 422 41.34 -2.36 16.53
C THR A 422 42.03 -3.51 17.28
N GLN A 423 43.14 -4.00 16.72
CA GLN A 423 43.86 -5.15 17.25
C GLN A 423 44.85 -4.75 18.36
N ILE A 424 44.89 -5.55 19.41
CA ILE A 424 45.77 -5.39 20.57
C ILE A 424 46.52 -6.71 20.78
N ASN A 425 47.84 -6.63 20.77
CA ASN A 425 48.70 -7.80 20.94
C ASN A 425 48.96 -8.06 22.44
N SER A 426 48.65 -9.26 22.92
CA SER A 426 49.02 -9.73 24.26
C SER A 426 49.96 -10.94 24.16
N GLY A 427 51.17 -10.72 23.63
CA GLY A 427 52.21 -11.74 23.48
C GLY A 427 52.09 -12.52 22.17
N ASN A 428 51.72 -13.81 22.24
CA ASN A 428 51.56 -14.69 21.07
C ASN A 428 50.13 -14.69 20.49
N GLN A 429 49.22 -13.93 21.08
CA GLN A 429 47.81 -13.86 20.70
C GLN A 429 47.43 -12.41 20.42
N SER A 430 46.76 -12.19 19.28
CA SER A 430 46.14 -10.92 18.94
C SER A 430 44.67 -10.99 19.30
N TYR A 431 44.16 -9.93 19.93
CA TYR A 431 42.75 -9.79 20.28
C TYR A 431 42.20 -8.49 19.70
N SER A 432 40.96 -8.48 19.22
CA SER A 432 40.27 -7.22 18.91
C SER A 432 39.88 -6.49 20.21
N PHE A 433 39.71 -5.17 20.14
CA PHE A 433 39.24 -4.39 21.29
C PHE A 433 37.87 -4.89 21.78
N LYS A 434 36.98 -5.29 20.85
CA LYS A 434 35.69 -5.91 21.17
C LYS A 434 35.85 -7.25 21.91
N GLU A 435 36.76 -8.10 21.48
CA GLU A 435 37.08 -9.36 22.18
C GLU A 435 37.59 -9.10 23.59
N ILE A 436 38.40 -8.06 23.79
CA ILE A 436 38.93 -7.70 25.10
C ILE A 436 37.82 -7.25 26.05
N LEU A 437 36.95 -6.32 25.60
CA LEU A 437 35.82 -5.82 26.38
C LEU A 437 34.83 -6.92 26.75
N SER A 438 34.66 -7.90 25.87
CA SER A 438 33.69 -8.96 26.03
C SER A 438 34.21 -10.15 26.84
N SER A 439 35.46 -10.54 26.66
CA SER A 439 36.02 -11.79 27.20
C SER A 439 36.64 -11.66 28.60
N PHE A 440 37.01 -10.47 29.05
CA PHE A 440 37.76 -10.29 30.30
C PHE A 440 36.99 -9.48 31.36
N PRO A 441 37.06 -9.88 32.65
CA PRO A 441 36.51 -9.08 33.74
C PRO A 441 37.38 -7.85 33.97
N ILE A 442 36.75 -6.67 34.06
CA ILE A 442 37.43 -5.43 34.45
C ILE A 442 37.65 -5.50 35.96
N LEU A 443 38.91 -5.66 36.37
CA LEU A 443 39.33 -5.66 37.77
C LEU A 443 39.68 -4.24 38.23
N ASP A 444 39.32 -3.85 39.44
CA ASP A 444 39.77 -2.56 39.96
C ASP A 444 41.29 -2.57 40.20
N VAL A 445 42.05 -1.97 39.28
CA VAL A 445 43.51 -1.82 39.37
C VAL A 445 43.92 -0.39 39.73
N SER A 446 42.98 0.45 40.20
CA SER A 446 43.27 1.81 40.68
C SER A 446 44.26 1.86 41.85
N TYR A 447 44.40 0.74 42.58
CA TYR A 447 45.38 0.54 43.66
C TYR A 447 46.80 0.25 43.15
N ILE A 448 46.98 -0.01 41.85
CA ILE A 448 48.25 -0.32 41.21
C ILE A 448 48.85 0.96 40.62
N LYS A 449 49.60 1.72 41.43
CA LYS A 449 50.34 2.91 40.98
C LYS A 449 51.61 2.48 40.22
N ILE A 450 51.55 2.34 38.89
CA ILE A 450 52.74 2.06 38.07
C ILE A 450 53.13 3.34 37.33
N LYS A 451 54.28 3.92 37.72
CA LYS A 451 54.86 5.14 37.12
C LYS A 451 55.80 4.87 35.93
N GLU A 452 55.95 3.63 35.47
CA GLU A 452 56.87 3.26 34.38
C GLU A 452 56.09 2.61 33.22
N HIS A 453 55.53 3.44 32.33
CA HIS A 453 54.79 2.97 31.14
C HIS A 453 55.69 2.45 30.02
N ASP A 454 57.00 2.75 30.04
CA ASP A 454 57.92 2.49 28.92
C ASP A 454 58.49 1.05 28.86
N ARG A 455 58.04 0.15 29.74
CA ARG A 455 58.66 -1.19 29.93
C ARG A 455 57.73 -2.35 29.60
N PHE A 456 56.73 -2.12 28.76
CA PHE A 456 55.68 -3.08 28.39
C PHE A 456 56.21 -4.46 27.95
N ASP A 457 57.26 -4.51 27.13
CA ASP A 457 57.90 -5.76 26.67
C ASP A 457 58.61 -6.54 27.80
N GLU A 458 59.10 -5.85 28.84
CA GLU A 458 59.66 -6.49 30.02
C GLU A 458 58.55 -7.10 30.89
N TRP A 459 57.39 -6.46 31.02
CA TRP A 459 56.28 -6.97 31.84
C TRP A 459 55.61 -8.21 31.25
N VAL A 460 55.43 -8.26 29.92
CA VAL A 460 54.92 -9.43 29.21
C VAL A 460 55.90 -10.62 29.33
N ARG A 461 57.22 -10.35 29.37
CA ARG A 461 58.27 -11.36 29.68
C ARG A 461 58.36 -11.74 31.17
N VAL A 462 58.02 -10.82 32.08
CA VAL A 462 58.07 -10.98 33.55
C VAL A 462 56.96 -11.88 34.06
N PHE A 463 55.74 -11.79 33.51
CA PHE A 463 54.62 -12.64 33.91
C PHE A 463 54.61 -14.01 33.23
N SER A 464 55.51 -14.24 32.26
CA SER A 464 55.61 -15.50 31.52
C SER A 464 56.84 -16.35 31.88
N SER A 465 57.74 -15.92 32.78
CA SER A 465 58.96 -16.70 33.09
C SER A 465 59.32 -16.85 34.57
N GLN A 466 59.79 -18.07 34.90
CA GLN A 466 60.20 -18.58 36.22
C GLN A 466 61.41 -17.82 36.84
N VAL A 467 62.12 -17.04 36.03
CA VAL A 467 63.39 -16.35 36.37
C VAL A 467 63.18 -15.13 37.27
N TRP A 468 62.00 -14.50 37.28
CA TRP A 468 61.72 -13.35 38.15
C TRP A 468 61.61 -13.75 39.63
N LEU A 469 61.05 -14.94 39.89
CA LEU A 469 60.85 -15.47 41.24
C LEU A 469 62.19 -15.67 41.96
N GLU A 470 63.23 -16.08 41.23
CA GLU A 470 64.59 -16.25 41.77
C GLU A 470 65.24 -14.89 42.11
N LYS A 471 65.08 -13.87 41.24
CA LYS A 471 65.66 -12.53 41.46
C LYS A 471 64.95 -11.72 42.54
N HIS A 472 63.64 -11.89 42.72
CA HIS A 472 62.87 -11.22 43.78
C HIS A 472 63.22 -11.76 45.17
N LEU A 473 63.53 -13.06 45.29
CA LEU A 473 64.04 -13.65 46.52
C LEU A 473 65.45 -13.15 46.88
N THR A 474 66.31 -12.90 45.89
CA THR A 474 67.64 -12.30 46.11
C THR A 474 67.51 -10.85 46.62
N TYR A 475 66.53 -10.08 46.12
CA TYR A 475 66.23 -8.72 46.60
C TYR A 475 65.72 -8.69 48.05
N LEU A 476 64.88 -9.64 48.44
CA LEU A 476 64.35 -9.75 49.81
C LEU A 476 65.41 -10.21 50.82
N ALA A 477 66.33 -11.10 50.41
CA ALA A 477 67.51 -11.47 51.20
C ALA A 477 68.43 -10.26 51.45
N PHE A 478 68.65 -9.44 50.42
CA PHE A 478 69.46 -8.21 50.50
C PHE A 478 68.81 -7.12 51.40
N LYS A 479 67.48 -6.98 51.35
CA LYS A 479 66.71 -6.06 52.23
C LYS A 479 66.83 -6.43 53.71
N ALA A 480 66.89 -7.72 54.04
CA ALA A 480 67.04 -8.21 55.41
C ALA A 480 68.47 -8.02 55.95
N GLU A 481 69.49 -8.13 55.09
CA GLU A 481 70.91 -7.95 55.47
C GLU A 481 71.27 -6.48 55.73
N LEU A 482 70.68 -5.56 54.96
CA LEU A 482 70.82 -4.10 55.13
C LEU A 482 70.29 -3.58 56.48
N SER A 483 69.21 -4.17 56.98
CA SER A 483 68.60 -3.79 58.26
C SER A 483 69.45 -4.15 59.49
N LYS A 484 70.52 -4.95 59.32
CA LYS A 484 71.34 -5.48 60.43
C LYS A 484 72.68 -4.80 60.66
N ARG A 485 73.21 -3.97 59.74
CA ARG A 485 74.66 -3.64 59.75
C ARG A 485 75.08 -2.17 59.82
N TRP A 486 74.19 -1.18 59.76
CA TRP A 486 74.62 0.22 59.69
C TRP A 486 73.94 1.11 60.72
N GLN A 487 74.64 1.33 61.85
CA GLN A 487 74.21 2.20 62.94
C GLN A 487 75.24 3.25 63.37
N ASN A 488 76.40 3.42 62.70
CA ASN A 488 77.29 4.56 62.98
C ASN A 488 78.40 4.71 61.91
N ILE A 489 78.86 5.96 61.77
CA ILE A 489 80.12 6.48 61.22
C ILE A 489 79.96 7.41 60.00
N ASP A 490 80.44 8.63 60.24
CA ASP A 490 80.24 9.89 59.53
C ASP A 490 81.46 10.31 58.70
N ASN A 491 81.63 9.83 57.46
CA ASN A 491 82.34 10.68 56.49
C ASN A 491 82.08 10.39 55.01
N PHE A 492 81.83 11.48 54.29
CA PHE A 492 81.37 11.58 52.90
C PHE A 492 82.36 11.01 51.86
N TYR A 493 83.66 11.00 52.17
CA TYR A 493 84.69 10.60 51.21
C TYR A 493 84.86 9.09 51.03
N ALA A 494 84.41 8.26 51.98
CA ALA A 494 84.36 6.80 51.80
C ALA A 494 83.15 6.36 50.93
N LEU A 495 82.07 7.15 50.93
CA LEU A 495 80.87 6.88 50.14
C LEU A 495 81.08 7.20 48.66
N LYS A 496 81.87 8.26 48.37
CA LYS A 496 82.18 8.67 47.00
C LYS A 496 83.03 7.65 46.23
N ASP A 497 84.08 7.09 46.85
CA ASP A 497 84.94 6.08 46.20
C ASP A 497 84.19 4.76 45.92
N LEU A 498 83.14 4.48 46.70
CA LEU A 498 82.26 3.33 46.52
C LEU A 498 81.17 3.57 45.45
N LEU A 499 80.67 4.81 45.34
CA LEU A 499 79.71 5.24 44.32
C LEU A 499 80.33 5.32 42.91
N GLU A 500 81.61 5.67 42.81
CA GLU A 500 82.32 5.70 41.52
C GLU A 500 82.59 4.30 40.95
N LYS A 501 82.63 3.26 41.80
CA LYS A 501 82.85 1.87 41.36
C LYS A 501 81.58 1.06 41.06
N ARG A 502 80.37 1.50 41.44
CA ARG A 502 79.09 0.83 41.05
C ARG A 502 77.92 1.81 40.86
N LYS A 503 77.45 1.94 39.61
CA LYS A 503 76.30 2.79 39.19
C LYS A 503 74.96 2.19 39.65
N ASN A 504 74.32 2.79 40.65
CA ASN A 504 72.93 2.48 41.04
C ASN A 504 72.17 3.76 41.47
N ILE A 505 71.01 3.99 40.82
CA ILE A 505 70.14 5.19 40.84
C ILE A 505 69.44 5.46 42.19
N ARG A 506 69.78 4.73 43.25
CA ARG A 506 69.15 4.87 44.59
C ARG A 506 69.57 6.10 45.40
N VAL A 507 70.55 6.87 44.93
CA VAL A 507 70.80 8.24 45.42
C VAL A 507 69.66 9.18 44.97
N LEU A 508 69.07 8.93 43.80
CA LEU A 508 68.00 9.79 43.28
C LEU A 508 66.71 9.71 44.10
N CYS A 509 66.43 8.57 44.75
CA CYS A 509 65.22 8.41 45.56
C CYS A 509 65.31 9.15 46.92
N TYR A 510 66.51 9.40 47.43
CA TYR A 510 66.69 10.23 48.63
C TYR A 510 66.46 11.72 48.34
N VAL A 511 66.72 12.16 47.10
CA VAL A 511 66.41 13.50 46.60
C VAL A 511 64.89 13.68 46.39
N LEU A 512 64.17 12.61 46.05
CA LEU A 512 62.70 12.64 45.91
C LEU A 512 61.98 12.77 47.27
N ASP A 513 62.50 12.14 48.33
CA ASP A 513 61.99 12.29 49.71
C ASP A 513 62.15 13.73 50.25
N TYR A 514 63.16 14.48 49.78
CA TYR A 514 63.38 15.90 50.13
C TYR A 514 62.32 16.85 49.52
N PHE A 515 61.76 16.52 48.35
CA PHE A 515 60.70 17.32 47.71
C PHE A 515 59.29 16.98 48.23
N GLU A 516 59.07 15.76 48.74
CA GLU A 516 57.81 15.38 49.41
C GLU A 516 57.62 16.10 50.76
N GLN A 517 58.70 16.47 51.46
CA GLN A 517 58.61 17.21 52.74
C GLN A 517 58.33 18.72 52.58
N ASN A 518 58.46 19.30 51.37
CA ASN A 518 58.32 20.75 51.10
C ASN A 518 57.01 21.16 50.38
N ASN A 519 55.97 20.33 50.44
CA ASN A 519 54.57 20.68 50.13
C ASN A 519 54.27 21.21 48.70
N SER A 520 54.89 20.62 47.66
CA SER A 520 54.60 20.94 46.25
C SER A 520 53.77 19.86 45.53
N ILE A 521 52.59 19.51 46.05
CA ILE A 521 51.64 18.56 45.42
C ILE A 521 50.25 19.21 45.25
N ILE A 522 49.83 19.38 43.99
CA ILE A 522 48.47 19.78 43.59
C ILE A 522 47.55 18.55 43.66
N LYS A 523 46.35 18.69 44.23
CA LYS A 523 45.33 17.63 44.35
C LYS A 523 44.88 17.10 42.97
N PRO A 524 44.78 15.77 42.75
CA PRO A 524 44.16 15.23 41.55
C PRO A 524 42.63 15.31 41.64
N LYS A 525 41.98 15.95 40.67
CA LYS A 525 40.57 15.73 40.32
C LYS A 525 40.52 14.64 39.24
N ARG A 526 40.15 13.42 39.59
CA ARG A 526 39.59 12.44 38.64
C ARG A 526 38.47 11.66 39.32
N VAL A 527 37.30 11.71 38.69
CA VAL A 527 36.09 10.98 39.05
C VAL A 527 36.29 9.50 38.70
N LEU A 528 36.03 8.60 39.65
CA LEU A 528 36.06 7.15 39.44
C LEU A 528 34.83 6.71 38.64
N LEU A 529 35.02 5.86 37.63
CA LEU A 529 33.94 5.35 36.76
C LEU A 529 33.47 3.92 37.10
N TYR A 530 33.96 3.26 38.17
CA TYR A 530 33.67 1.84 38.43
C TYR A 530 33.50 1.46 39.90
N THR A 531 32.71 0.40 40.12
CA THR A 531 32.62 -0.41 41.35
C THR A 531 33.00 -1.87 41.03
N PRO A 532 33.91 -2.52 41.78
CA PRO A 532 34.35 -3.89 41.49
C PRO A 532 33.30 -4.95 41.83
N THR A 533 33.25 -6.05 41.06
CA THR A 533 32.34 -7.19 41.27
C THR A 533 32.64 -7.94 42.59
N GLU A 534 31.63 -8.49 43.25
CA GLU A 534 31.77 -9.18 44.56
C GLU A 534 32.75 -10.38 44.50
N ARG A 535 32.78 -11.10 43.38
CA ARG A 535 33.73 -12.19 43.13
C ARG A 535 35.16 -11.67 42.93
N GLY A 536 35.33 -10.56 42.21
CA GLY A 536 36.62 -9.89 42.04
C GLY A 536 37.14 -9.34 43.36
N GLN A 537 36.26 -8.79 44.20
CA GLN A 537 36.58 -8.35 45.56
C GLN A 537 36.97 -9.53 46.46
N LYS A 538 36.24 -10.66 46.41
CA LYS A 538 36.60 -11.88 47.16
C LYS A 538 37.93 -12.45 46.72
N GLN A 539 38.19 -12.51 45.41
CA GLN A 539 39.49 -12.97 44.87
C GLN A 539 40.62 -12.02 45.23
N LEU A 540 40.42 -10.70 45.11
CA LEU A 540 41.39 -9.68 45.52
C LEU A 540 41.65 -9.75 47.03
N HIS A 541 40.60 -9.89 47.85
CA HIS A 541 40.71 -10.02 49.29
C HIS A 541 41.44 -11.31 49.68
N GLN A 542 41.14 -12.43 49.02
CA GLN A 542 41.87 -13.68 49.21
C GLN A 542 43.34 -13.55 48.80
N LEU A 543 43.63 -12.85 47.69
CA LEU A 543 45.00 -12.60 47.24
C LEU A 543 45.74 -11.67 48.21
N GLN A 544 45.08 -10.62 48.72
CA GLN A 544 45.61 -9.71 49.73
C GLN A 544 45.86 -10.44 51.06
N GLN A 545 44.96 -11.34 51.47
CA GLN A 545 45.15 -12.20 52.63
C GLN A 545 46.31 -13.17 52.41
N ASP A 546 46.43 -13.79 51.23
CA ASP A 546 47.53 -14.71 50.90
C ASP A 546 48.88 -13.97 50.82
N VAL A 547 48.91 -12.74 50.29
CA VAL A 547 50.09 -11.83 50.31
C VAL A 547 50.42 -11.39 51.74
N ALA A 548 49.42 -11.02 52.55
CA ALA A 548 49.62 -10.67 53.95
C ALA A 548 50.10 -11.87 54.78
N LYS A 549 49.61 -13.07 54.47
CA LYS A 549 50.03 -14.36 55.05
C LYS A 549 51.44 -14.75 54.60
N TYR A 550 51.80 -14.49 53.35
CA TYR A 550 53.17 -14.63 52.85
C TYR A 550 54.13 -13.67 53.58
N ASN A 551 53.75 -12.39 53.68
CA ASN A 551 54.53 -11.36 54.38
C ASN A 551 54.66 -11.63 55.90
N SER A 552 53.64 -12.23 56.54
CA SER A 552 53.69 -12.59 57.96
C SER A 552 54.47 -13.88 58.21
N LEU A 553 54.41 -14.87 57.31
CA LEU A 553 55.23 -16.09 57.38
C LEU A 553 56.71 -15.86 57.06
N GLN A 554 57.03 -14.83 56.27
CA GLN A 554 58.41 -14.36 56.10
C GLN A 554 59.07 -13.98 57.43
N ARG A 555 58.26 -13.73 58.48
CA ARG A 555 58.71 -13.39 59.85
C ARG A 555 58.76 -14.59 60.82
N PHE A 556 58.30 -15.79 60.45
CA PHE A 556 58.28 -16.98 61.34
C PHE A 556 58.95 -18.22 60.70
N LYS A 557 59.61 -19.05 61.53
CA LYS A 557 60.61 -20.10 61.19
C LYS A 557 60.20 -21.28 60.29
N SER A 558 59.00 -21.33 59.69
CA SER A 558 58.55 -22.51 58.92
C SER A 558 58.81 -22.39 57.41
N ALA A 559 59.97 -22.86 56.95
CA ALA A 559 60.40 -22.79 55.54
C ALA A 559 59.47 -23.56 54.57
N ALA A 560 58.96 -24.73 54.96
CA ALA A 560 58.08 -25.55 54.11
C ALA A 560 56.71 -24.88 53.85
N LYS A 561 56.16 -24.19 54.86
CA LYS A 561 54.87 -23.48 54.76
C LYS A 561 55.01 -22.20 53.94
N PHE A 562 56.17 -21.55 54.01
CA PHE A 562 56.53 -20.39 53.20
C PHE A 562 56.64 -20.75 51.71
N GLU A 563 57.35 -21.82 51.36
CA GLU A 563 57.46 -22.26 49.94
C GLU A 563 56.11 -22.72 49.38
N THR A 564 55.29 -23.44 50.17
CA THR A 564 53.95 -23.86 49.73
C THR A 564 53.05 -22.65 49.42
N ILE A 565 53.07 -21.62 50.26
CA ILE A 565 52.28 -20.40 50.04
C ILE A 565 52.83 -19.58 48.88
N LYS A 566 54.15 -19.51 48.71
CA LYS A 566 54.81 -18.86 47.57
C LYS A 566 54.45 -19.50 46.24
N LEU A 567 54.45 -20.83 46.18
CA LEU A 567 54.10 -21.61 44.98
C LEU A 567 52.61 -21.50 44.66
N ASN A 568 51.74 -21.53 45.70
CA ASN A 568 50.31 -21.24 45.54
C ASN A 568 50.05 -19.80 45.10
N LEU A 569 50.80 -18.83 45.61
CA LEU A 569 50.70 -17.42 45.20
C LEU A 569 51.17 -17.22 43.76
N ALA A 570 52.28 -17.86 43.36
CA ALA A 570 52.80 -17.85 42.00
C ALA A 570 51.80 -18.49 41.02
N ASN A 571 51.22 -19.64 41.37
CA ASN A 571 50.18 -20.29 40.57
C ASN A 571 48.90 -19.44 40.50
N LYS A 572 48.47 -18.83 41.61
CA LYS A 572 47.31 -17.90 41.63
C LYS A 572 47.56 -16.62 40.83
N LEU A 573 48.76 -16.07 40.88
CA LEU A 573 49.15 -14.89 40.08
C LEU A 573 49.23 -15.24 38.59
N ALA A 574 49.82 -16.40 38.24
CA ALA A 574 49.84 -16.90 36.86
C ALA A 574 48.42 -17.16 36.32
N GLN A 575 47.53 -17.74 37.14
CA GLN A 575 46.13 -17.96 36.78
C GLN A 575 45.34 -16.64 36.60
N ASN A 576 45.71 -15.55 37.29
CA ASN A 576 45.02 -14.26 37.22
C ASN A 576 45.77 -13.19 36.41
N ALA A 577 46.92 -13.51 35.81
CA ALA A 577 47.78 -12.55 35.10
C ALA A 577 47.06 -11.89 33.90
N LYS A 578 46.30 -12.69 33.14
CA LYS A 578 45.50 -12.20 32.00
C LYS A 578 44.45 -11.16 32.44
N PRO A 579 43.52 -11.46 33.38
CA PRO A 579 42.58 -10.47 33.91
C PRO A 579 43.22 -9.18 34.43
N PHE A 580 44.33 -9.26 35.17
CA PHE A 580 45.02 -8.07 35.68
C PHE A 580 45.64 -7.22 34.57
N PHE A 581 46.29 -7.86 33.59
CA PHE A 581 46.83 -7.19 32.41
C PHE A 581 45.73 -6.44 31.64
N PHE A 582 44.63 -7.11 31.33
CA PHE A 582 43.55 -6.50 30.56
C PHE A 582 42.88 -5.37 31.31
N SER A 583 42.73 -5.49 32.63
CA SER A 583 42.15 -4.39 33.40
C SER A 583 43.06 -3.18 33.49
N TRP A 584 44.37 -3.38 33.66
CA TRP A 584 45.35 -2.31 33.57
C TRP A 584 45.40 -1.69 32.19
N PHE A 585 45.38 -2.51 31.13
CA PHE A 585 45.31 -2.04 29.75
C PHE A 585 44.06 -1.18 29.53
N ILE A 586 42.89 -1.62 29.98
CA ILE A 586 41.64 -0.86 29.86
C ILE A 586 41.74 0.49 30.59
N GLN A 587 42.28 0.51 31.81
CA GLN A 587 42.39 1.73 32.61
C GLN A 587 43.48 2.70 32.14
N THR A 588 44.52 2.19 31.47
CA THR A 588 45.75 2.96 31.19
C THR A 588 45.94 3.29 29.72
N HIS A 589 45.61 2.35 28.83
CA HIS A 589 45.86 2.45 27.38
C HIS A 589 44.55 2.48 26.58
N ALA A 590 43.49 1.82 27.05
CA ALA A 590 42.19 1.91 26.38
C ALA A 590 41.42 3.18 26.72
N GLN A 591 41.90 4.03 27.64
CA GLN A 591 41.20 5.28 27.98
C GLN A 591 40.90 6.10 26.72
N THR A 592 41.86 6.24 25.80
CA THR A 592 41.66 6.95 24.53
C THR A 592 40.67 6.23 23.60
N LEU A 593 40.74 4.90 23.52
CA LEU A 593 39.78 4.09 22.73
C LEU A 593 38.36 4.22 23.27
N LEU A 594 38.21 4.23 24.60
CA LEU A 594 36.95 4.39 25.30
C LEU A 594 36.37 5.81 25.16
N GLU A 595 37.21 6.83 25.29
CA GLU A 595 36.82 8.23 25.03
C GLU A 595 36.34 8.39 23.59
N ASN A 596 37.07 7.84 22.61
CA ASN A 596 36.67 7.83 21.21
C ASN A 596 35.37 7.07 20.99
N LEU A 597 35.20 5.91 21.63
CA LEU A 597 34.00 5.08 21.51
C LEU A 597 32.76 5.84 22.00
N VAL A 598 32.82 6.39 23.23
CA VAL A 598 31.73 7.18 23.82
C VAL A 598 31.45 8.43 22.99
N GLN A 599 32.49 9.10 22.48
CA GLN A 599 32.33 10.27 21.62
C GLN A 599 31.64 9.90 20.30
N THR A 600 32.03 8.80 19.66
CA THR A 600 31.45 8.33 18.39
C THR A 600 29.99 7.92 18.58
N GLN A 601 29.65 7.21 19.67
CA GLN A 601 28.26 6.89 20.02
C GLN A 601 27.41 8.16 20.19
N LYS A 602 27.92 9.19 20.89
CA LYS A 602 27.24 10.49 21.03
C LYS A 602 27.06 11.19 19.68
N GLN A 603 28.07 11.17 18.83
CA GLN A 603 28.01 11.75 17.48
C GLN A 603 26.96 11.03 16.63
N LEU A 604 26.86 9.71 16.73
CA LEU A 604 25.88 8.90 16.03
C LEU A 604 24.44 9.25 16.44
N VAL A 605 24.15 9.33 17.74
CA VAL A 605 22.83 9.75 18.24
C VAL A 605 22.48 11.15 17.73
N LYS A 606 23.43 12.09 17.80
CA LYS A 606 23.24 13.46 17.31
C LYS A 606 23.00 13.51 15.80
N ALA A 607 23.73 12.72 15.02
CA ALA A 607 23.58 12.66 13.56
C ALA A 607 22.19 12.14 13.16
N LYS A 608 21.72 11.09 13.84
CA LYS A 608 20.38 10.52 13.63
C LYS A 608 19.27 11.53 13.97
N GLN A 609 19.34 12.16 15.14
CA GLN A 609 18.37 13.20 15.54
C GLN A 609 18.37 14.38 14.55
N SER A 610 19.55 14.80 14.10
CA SER A 610 19.69 15.87 13.11
C SER A 610 19.04 15.49 11.78
N TYR A 611 19.23 14.25 11.30
CA TYR A 611 18.58 13.76 10.09
C TYR A 611 17.05 13.80 10.17
N LEU A 612 16.49 13.32 11.28
CA LEU A 612 15.03 13.32 11.49
C LEU A 612 14.46 14.74 11.49
N SER A 613 15.10 15.66 12.22
CA SER A 613 14.71 17.07 12.24
C SER A 613 14.83 17.72 10.85
N LYS A 614 15.85 17.36 10.07
CA LYS A 614 16.02 17.85 8.70
C LYS A 614 14.94 17.32 7.75
N ILE A 615 14.50 16.08 7.90
CA ILE A 615 13.35 15.56 7.15
C ILE A 615 12.07 16.36 7.46
N GLU A 616 11.78 16.62 8.73
CA GLU A 616 10.60 17.41 9.13
C GLU A 616 10.63 18.81 8.51
N GLN A 617 11.77 19.50 8.61
CA GLN A 617 11.97 20.82 7.98
C GLN A 617 11.82 20.74 6.45
N TYR A 618 12.29 19.65 5.83
CA TYR A 618 12.22 19.45 4.40
C TYR A 618 10.78 19.24 3.91
N VAL A 619 9.96 18.45 4.63
CA VAL A 619 8.54 18.26 4.32
C VAL A 619 7.78 19.59 4.35
N VAL A 620 8.00 20.40 5.39
CA VAL A 620 7.40 21.74 5.52
C VAL A 620 7.82 22.65 4.35
N SER A 621 9.10 22.62 3.99
CA SER A 621 9.63 23.39 2.87
C SER A 621 9.02 22.97 1.53
N CYS A 622 8.86 21.67 1.30
CA CYS A 622 8.21 21.13 0.10
C CYS A 622 6.74 21.57 -0.01
N LYS A 623 5.98 21.53 1.10
CA LYS A 623 4.60 22.03 1.15
C LYS A 623 4.49 23.52 0.83
N ARG A 624 5.42 24.34 1.35
CA ARG A 624 5.47 25.78 1.05
C ARG A 624 5.67 26.03 -0.45
N ILE A 625 6.54 25.26 -1.09
CA ILE A 625 6.82 25.37 -2.54
C ILE A 625 5.64 24.91 -3.37
N LEU A 626 4.96 23.85 -2.95
CA LEU A 626 3.73 23.41 -3.59
C LEU A 626 2.67 24.52 -3.54
N LYS A 627 2.49 25.18 -2.39
CA LYS A 627 1.62 26.36 -2.25
C LYS A 627 2.01 27.46 -3.24
N ALA A 628 3.28 27.82 -3.29
CA ALA A 628 3.80 28.85 -4.19
C ALA A 628 3.56 28.49 -5.67
N THR A 629 3.72 27.22 -6.03
CA THR A 629 3.49 26.71 -7.39
C THR A 629 2.02 26.83 -7.80
N ILE A 630 1.09 26.47 -6.91
CA ILE A 630 -0.36 26.65 -7.13
C ILE A 630 -0.68 28.13 -7.39
N LEU A 631 -0.20 29.02 -6.53
CA LEU A 631 -0.44 30.46 -6.67
C LEU A 631 0.19 31.02 -7.96
N ALA A 632 1.38 30.54 -8.33
CA ALA A 632 2.06 30.92 -9.55
C ALA A 632 1.28 30.50 -10.80
N ASN A 633 0.73 29.28 -10.85
CA ASN A 633 -0.06 28.79 -11.98
C ASN A 633 -1.29 29.68 -12.23
N PHE A 634 -2.03 30.03 -11.17
CA PHE A 634 -3.18 30.93 -11.28
C PHE A 634 -2.76 32.33 -11.70
N PHE A 635 -1.68 32.87 -11.12
CA PHE A 635 -1.18 34.21 -11.42
C PHE A 635 -0.68 34.34 -12.86
N GLU A 636 0.06 33.36 -13.36
CA GLU A 636 0.55 33.32 -14.74
C GLU A 636 -0.62 33.37 -15.74
N LEU A 637 -1.65 32.53 -15.51
CA LEU A 637 -2.86 32.56 -16.32
C LEU A 637 -3.65 33.86 -16.18
N TYR A 638 -3.68 34.45 -15.00
CA TYR A 638 -4.29 35.77 -14.80
C TYR A 638 -3.56 36.86 -15.60
N GLN A 639 -2.24 36.73 -15.81
CA GLN A 639 -1.47 37.67 -16.62
C GLN A 639 -1.65 37.44 -18.13
N THR A 640 -1.67 36.19 -18.59
CA THR A 640 -1.70 35.87 -20.03
C THR A 640 -3.11 35.73 -20.61
N ASN A 641 -4.06 35.21 -19.82
CA ASN A 641 -5.40 34.78 -20.25
C ASN A 641 -6.50 35.27 -19.30
N LYS A 642 -6.38 36.50 -18.79
CA LYS A 642 -7.28 37.07 -17.76
C LYS A 642 -8.77 36.86 -18.03
N ASN A 643 -9.23 37.23 -19.23
CA ASN A 643 -10.66 37.22 -19.55
C ASN A 643 -11.23 35.78 -19.52
N GLU A 644 -10.52 34.83 -20.13
CA GLU A 644 -10.92 33.42 -20.16
C GLU A 644 -10.93 32.79 -18.76
N LEU A 645 -9.91 33.08 -17.94
CA LEU A 645 -9.86 32.60 -16.56
C LEU A 645 -11.03 33.15 -15.73
N LEU A 646 -11.31 34.46 -15.84
CA LEU A 646 -12.43 35.08 -15.14
C LEU A 646 -13.80 34.62 -15.67
N ASP A 647 -13.90 34.28 -16.95
CA ASP A 647 -15.10 33.67 -17.52
C ASP A 647 -15.33 32.27 -16.94
N ILE A 648 -14.28 31.45 -16.81
CA ILE A 648 -14.36 30.13 -16.15
C ILE A 648 -14.84 30.27 -14.70
N CYS A 649 -14.24 31.16 -13.92
CA CYS A 649 -14.64 31.40 -12.52
C CYS A 649 -16.09 31.92 -12.41
N ARG A 650 -16.53 32.78 -13.34
CA ARG A 650 -17.91 33.26 -13.39
C ARG A 650 -18.91 32.17 -13.77
N GLU A 651 -18.58 31.36 -14.78
CA GLU A 651 -19.42 30.24 -15.22
C GLU A 651 -19.56 29.18 -14.12
N ALA A 652 -18.50 28.94 -13.36
CA ALA A 652 -18.50 28.03 -12.22
C ALA A 652 -19.43 28.47 -11.07
N LYS A 653 -19.67 29.78 -10.91
CA LYS A 653 -20.58 30.35 -9.90
C LYS A 653 -22.02 30.47 -10.38
N ASN A 654 -22.30 30.14 -11.65
CA ASN A 654 -23.64 30.27 -12.22
C ASN A 654 -24.57 29.16 -11.65
N PRO A 655 -25.79 29.49 -11.19
CA PRO A 655 -26.75 28.46 -10.76
C PRO A 655 -27.13 27.48 -11.88
N VAL A 656 -27.05 27.91 -13.15
CA VAL A 656 -27.31 27.07 -14.32
C VAL A 656 -25.99 26.57 -14.90
N LEU A 657 -25.59 25.36 -14.49
CA LEU A 657 -24.34 24.73 -14.90
C LEU A 657 -24.42 24.19 -16.34
N LYS A 658 -23.34 24.40 -17.11
CA LYS A 658 -23.21 23.88 -18.48
C LYS A 658 -22.83 22.40 -18.48
N GLU A 659 -23.04 21.72 -19.60
CA GLU A 659 -22.59 20.34 -19.79
C GLU A 659 -21.05 20.26 -19.73
N ILE A 660 -20.54 19.40 -18.85
CA ILE A 660 -19.09 19.29 -18.57
C ILE A 660 -18.33 18.87 -19.83
N THR A 661 -18.84 17.90 -20.61
CA THR A 661 -18.14 17.38 -21.81
C THR A 661 -17.77 18.49 -22.79
N TRP A 662 -18.76 19.28 -23.21
CA TRP A 662 -18.53 20.41 -24.12
C TRP A 662 -17.65 21.48 -23.47
N TRP A 663 -17.93 21.84 -22.23
CA TRP A 663 -17.24 22.91 -21.52
C TRP A 663 -15.76 22.61 -21.26
N PHE A 664 -15.47 21.37 -20.84
CA PHE A 664 -14.12 20.88 -20.59
C PHE A 664 -13.31 20.89 -21.88
N LYS A 665 -13.85 20.33 -22.98
CA LYS A 665 -13.18 20.32 -24.29
C LYS A 665 -12.87 21.73 -24.79
N LYS A 666 -13.79 22.67 -24.63
CA LYS A 666 -13.57 24.09 -24.98
C LYS A 666 -12.40 24.70 -24.20
N ASN A 667 -12.28 24.40 -22.91
CA ASN A 667 -11.32 25.04 -22.02
C ASN A 667 -10.06 24.20 -21.74
N PHE A 668 -9.90 23.04 -22.39
CA PHE A 668 -8.90 22.02 -22.05
C PHE A 668 -7.46 22.55 -21.93
N ALA A 669 -7.06 23.43 -22.86
CA ALA A 669 -5.71 24.01 -22.86
C ALA A 669 -5.42 24.85 -21.61
N LEU A 670 -6.42 25.61 -21.13
CA LEU A 670 -6.30 26.42 -19.92
C LEU A 670 -6.39 25.55 -18.66
N LEU A 671 -7.31 24.58 -18.65
CA LEU A 671 -7.48 23.61 -17.55
C LEU A 671 -6.18 22.85 -17.28
N SER A 672 -5.51 22.39 -18.35
CA SER A 672 -4.24 21.63 -18.26
C SER A 672 -3.07 22.47 -17.73
N LYS A 673 -3.16 23.81 -17.77
CA LYS A 673 -2.17 24.71 -17.16
C LYS A 673 -2.53 25.02 -15.71
N LEU A 674 -3.82 25.23 -15.44
CA LEU A 674 -4.31 25.57 -14.11
C LEU A 674 -4.19 24.39 -13.13
N PHE A 675 -4.49 23.19 -13.62
CA PHE A 675 -4.45 21.93 -12.89
C PHE A 675 -3.49 20.95 -13.60
N PRO A 676 -2.23 20.83 -13.17
CA PRO A 676 -1.29 19.89 -13.79
C PRO A 676 -1.70 18.42 -13.63
N VAL A 677 -2.55 18.10 -12.63
CA VAL A 677 -3.04 16.74 -12.39
C VAL A 677 -4.53 16.66 -12.71
N HIS A 678 -4.95 15.72 -13.54
CA HIS A 678 -6.36 15.41 -13.79
C HIS A 678 -6.69 14.07 -13.11
N ILE A 679 -7.65 14.07 -12.18
CA ILE A 679 -8.12 12.91 -11.42
C ILE A 679 -9.48 12.49 -11.96
N MET A 680 -9.56 11.33 -12.61
CA MET A 680 -10.76 10.91 -13.34
C MET A 680 -11.03 9.40 -13.26
N THR A 681 -12.27 8.98 -13.49
CA THR A 681 -12.57 7.58 -13.85
C THR A 681 -12.13 7.27 -15.28
N PHE A 682 -12.04 5.99 -15.65
CA PHE A 682 -11.71 5.57 -17.02
C PHE A 682 -12.68 6.16 -18.05
N GLU A 683 -13.98 6.15 -17.73
CA GLU A 683 -15.05 6.69 -18.56
C GLU A 683 -14.92 8.21 -18.72
N SER A 684 -14.70 8.93 -17.62
CA SER A 684 -14.55 10.39 -17.64
C SER A 684 -13.28 10.80 -18.41
N ALA A 685 -12.18 10.08 -18.21
CA ALA A 685 -10.94 10.33 -18.95
C ALA A 685 -11.11 10.12 -20.46
N ALA A 686 -11.76 9.03 -20.87
CA ALA A 686 -12.02 8.75 -22.28
C ALA A 686 -12.94 9.81 -22.93
N LEU A 687 -13.97 10.25 -22.20
CA LEU A 687 -14.97 11.21 -22.68
C LEU A 687 -14.44 12.65 -22.77
N LEU A 688 -13.72 13.09 -21.74
CA LEU A 688 -13.31 14.49 -21.59
C LEU A 688 -12.01 14.81 -22.33
N THR A 689 -11.08 13.85 -22.42
CA THR A 689 -9.73 14.11 -22.94
C THR A 689 -9.58 13.61 -24.38
N PRO A 690 -8.90 14.37 -25.26
CA PRO A 690 -8.62 13.91 -26.63
C PRO A 690 -7.95 12.54 -26.66
N ASN A 691 -8.30 11.71 -27.64
CA ASN A 691 -7.66 10.41 -27.87
C ASN A 691 -6.34 10.58 -28.62
N GLN A 692 -5.39 11.28 -27.98
CA GLN A 692 -4.13 11.67 -28.58
C GLN A 692 -2.96 10.98 -27.87
N ARG A 693 -2.02 10.47 -28.67
CA ARG A 693 -0.80 9.85 -28.17
C ARG A 693 0.01 10.84 -27.32
N ARG A 694 0.45 10.42 -26.14
CA ARG A 694 1.32 11.21 -25.23
C ARG A 694 0.77 12.60 -24.90
N LEU A 695 -0.55 12.71 -24.76
CA LEU A 695 -1.24 13.92 -24.30
C LEU A 695 -0.78 14.38 -22.91
N TYR A 696 -0.47 13.42 -22.04
CA TYR A 696 0.06 13.60 -20.69
C TYR A 696 1.50 13.07 -20.62
N ASP A 697 2.34 13.72 -19.81
CA ASP A 697 3.67 13.22 -19.52
C ASP A 697 3.60 11.89 -18.76
N TYR A 698 2.63 11.77 -17.84
CA TYR A 698 2.43 10.60 -17.00
C TYR A 698 0.96 10.19 -16.94
N VAL A 699 0.74 8.87 -16.99
CA VAL A 699 -0.53 8.23 -16.66
C VAL A 699 -0.32 7.39 -15.40
N VAL A 700 -1.11 7.64 -14.36
CA VAL A 700 -1.06 6.90 -13.10
C VAL A 700 -2.36 6.14 -12.94
N ILE A 701 -2.30 4.82 -12.80
CA ILE A 701 -3.48 3.97 -12.63
C ILE A 701 -3.42 3.32 -11.25
N ASP A 702 -4.40 3.59 -10.40
CA ASP A 702 -4.58 2.91 -9.11
C ASP A 702 -5.65 1.82 -9.20
N GLU A 703 -5.55 0.82 -8.32
CA GLU A 703 -6.38 -0.39 -8.31
C GLU A 703 -6.28 -1.17 -9.62
N ALA A 704 -5.09 -1.16 -10.24
CA ALA A 704 -4.84 -1.81 -11.53
C ALA A 704 -5.04 -3.34 -11.51
N SER A 705 -5.13 -3.96 -10.32
CA SER A 705 -5.52 -5.37 -10.18
C SER A 705 -6.98 -5.61 -10.58
N GLN A 706 -7.83 -4.59 -10.54
CA GLN A 706 -9.25 -4.62 -10.92
C GLN A 706 -9.51 -4.08 -12.33
N VAL A 707 -8.49 -3.60 -13.03
CA VAL A 707 -8.62 -3.02 -14.37
C VAL A 707 -8.37 -4.11 -15.42
N TYR A 708 -9.32 -4.30 -16.33
CA TYR A 708 -9.11 -5.14 -17.51
C TYR A 708 -8.11 -4.49 -18.47
N LEU A 709 -7.19 -5.27 -19.03
CA LEU A 709 -6.10 -4.78 -19.88
C LEU A 709 -6.60 -3.91 -21.04
N GLU A 710 -7.61 -4.38 -21.75
CA GLU A 710 -8.23 -3.74 -22.91
C GLU A 710 -8.88 -2.38 -22.59
N ARG A 711 -9.39 -2.20 -21.37
CA ARG A 711 -9.91 -0.91 -20.89
C ARG A 711 -8.80 0.09 -20.56
N ALA A 712 -7.62 -0.41 -20.19
CA ALA A 712 -6.48 0.44 -19.87
C ALA A 712 -5.80 1.04 -21.11
N ILE A 713 -5.82 0.34 -22.26
CA ILE A 713 -5.08 0.76 -23.46
C ILE A 713 -5.38 2.20 -23.90
N PRO A 714 -6.64 2.65 -24.06
CA PRO A 714 -6.92 4.03 -24.45
C PRO A 714 -6.35 5.08 -23.48
N ILE A 715 -6.28 4.73 -22.19
CA ILE A 715 -5.73 5.61 -21.16
C ILE A 715 -4.21 5.62 -21.20
N LEU A 716 -3.57 4.45 -21.33
CA LEU A 716 -2.12 4.33 -21.47
C LEU A 716 -1.60 5.03 -22.73
N TYR A 717 -2.34 4.96 -23.84
CA TYR A 717 -2.03 5.65 -25.10
C TYR A 717 -1.85 7.18 -24.91
N ARG A 718 -2.60 7.77 -23.98
CA ARG A 718 -2.53 9.20 -23.66
C ARG A 718 -1.29 9.57 -22.84
N GLY A 719 -0.53 8.61 -22.30
CA GLY A 719 0.65 8.85 -21.48
C GLY A 719 1.97 8.63 -22.22
N ALA A 720 3.00 9.39 -21.87
CA ALA A 720 4.37 9.10 -22.28
C ALA A 720 5.06 8.08 -21.37
N LYS A 721 4.76 8.12 -20.07
CA LYS A 721 5.18 7.15 -19.06
C LYS A 721 3.99 6.69 -18.24
N TYR A 722 4.04 5.47 -17.70
CA TYR A 722 2.97 4.94 -16.87
C TYR A 722 3.45 4.45 -15.50
N ILE A 723 2.62 4.72 -14.49
CA ILE A 723 2.80 4.27 -13.11
C ILE A 723 1.57 3.47 -12.72
N ILE A 724 1.75 2.18 -12.50
CA ILE A 724 0.66 1.23 -12.27
C ILE A 724 0.72 0.75 -10.83
N ALA A 725 -0.29 1.10 -10.04
CA ALA A 725 -0.37 0.75 -8.63
C ALA A 725 -1.54 -0.20 -8.36
N GLY A 726 -1.30 -1.18 -7.48
CA GLY A 726 -2.33 -2.12 -7.08
C GLY A 726 -1.76 -3.29 -6.28
N ASP A 727 -2.53 -4.35 -6.15
CA ASP A 727 -2.13 -5.54 -5.41
C ASP A 727 -2.60 -6.81 -6.13
N THR A 728 -1.66 -7.63 -6.58
CA THR A 728 -1.98 -8.87 -7.31
C THR A 728 -2.66 -9.92 -6.43
N LYS A 729 -2.58 -9.77 -5.11
CA LYS A 729 -3.19 -10.67 -4.14
C LYS A 729 -4.59 -10.22 -3.69
N GLN A 730 -5.07 -9.05 -4.11
CA GLN A 730 -6.45 -8.61 -3.88
C GLN A 730 -7.38 -8.94 -5.06
N LEU A 731 -8.63 -8.47 -5.00
CA LEU A 731 -9.64 -8.76 -6.01
C LEU A 731 -9.14 -8.44 -7.42
N LYS A 732 -9.33 -9.43 -8.30
CA LYS A 732 -9.21 -9.32 -9.74
C LYS A 732 -10.47 -8.65 -10.31
N PRO A 733 -10.46 -8.20 -11.58
CA PRO A 733 -11.65 -7.69 -12.23
C PRO A 733 -12.72 -8.77 -12.15
N SER A 734 -13.91 -8.42 -11.67
CA SER A 734 -14.93 -9.43 -11.43
C SER A 734 -15.54 -9.88 -12.76
N ASN A 735 -15.52 -11.20 -13.01
CA ASN A 735 -16.33 -11.86 -14.04
C ASN A 735 -17.84 -11.79 -13.73
N PHE A 736 -18.30 -10.84 -12.90
CA PHE A 736 -19.71 -10.61 -12.54
C PHE A 736 -20.60 -10.49 -13.78
N PHE A 737 -19.97 -10.10 -14.87
CA PHE A 737 -20.53 -10.05 -16.20
C PHE A 737 -20.75 -11.43 -16.85
N GLN A 738 -19.88 -12.44 -16.66
CA GLN A 738 -20.08 -13.82 -17.17
C GLN A 738 -21.10 -14.62 -16.33
N ALA A 739 -21.25 -14.31 -15.04
CA ALA A 739 -22.08 -15.05 -14.08
C ALA A 739 -23.61 -15.02 -14.33
N ARG A 740 -24.08 -14.39 -15.41
CA ARG A 740 -25.50 -14.49 -15.86
C ARG A 740 -25.70 -15.42 -17.07
N ALA A 741 -24.63 -15.95 -17.66
CA ALA A 741 -24.70 -17.03 -18.63
C ALA A 741 -24.62 -18.43 -17.98
N GLU A 742 -24.19 -18.50 -16.72
CA GLU A 742 -24.22 -19.72 -15.89
C GLU A 742 -25.56 -19.81 -15.14
N TYR A 743 -26.64 -20.10 -15.87
CA TYR A 743 -27.77 -20.83 -15.29
C TYR A 743 -27.85 -22.15 -16.04
N ASP A 744 -27.68 -23.24 -15.28
CA ASP A 744 -27.67 -24.65 -15.69
C ASP A 744 -26.54 -25.06 -16.65
N VAL A 745 -25.39 -25.50 -16.13
CA VAL A 745 -24.81 -26.85 -16.38
C VAL A 745 -23.74 -27.13 -15.30
N ASP A 746 -23.91 -28.19 -14.52
CA ASP A 746 -22.84 -28.85 -13.76
C ASP A 746 -21.97 -29.65 -14.74
N GLU A 747 -20.94 -29.06 -15.35
CA GLU A 747 -19.87 -29.85 -16.00
C GLU A 747 -18.48 -29.29 -15.64
N GLU A 748 -17.63 -30.20 -15.18
CA GLU A 748 -16.24 -29.98 -14.81
C GLU A 748 -15.43 -29.58 -16.06
N PHE A 749 -14.78 -28.41 -16.03
CA PHE A 749 -13.83 -28.02 -17.07
C PHE A 749 -12.45 -28.61 -16.75
N GLU A 750 -12.00 -29.57 -17.56
CA GLU A 750 -10.63 -30.09 -17.56
C GLU A 750 -9.60 -29.04 -18.01
N ASP A 751 -8.41 -29.15 -17.41
CA ASP A 751 -7.20 -28.34 -17.63
C ASP A 751 -6.76 -28.29 -19.12
N GLY A 752 -6.40 -27.09 -19.60
CA GLY A 752 -5.58 -26.99 -20.82
C GLY A 752 -5.61 -25.69 -21.64
N ASN A 753 -6.58 -24.79 -21.46
CA ASN A 753 -6.67 -23.59 -22.32
C ASN A 753 -5.82 -22.42 -21.80
N VAL A 754 -4.63 -22.26 -22.40
CA VAL A 754 -3.75 -21.07 -22.26
C VAL A 754 -4.53 -19.78 -22.54
N GLU A 755 -5.53 -19.81 -23.42
CA GLU A 755 -6.40 -18.67 -23.71
C GLU A 755 -7.28 -18.27 -22.51
N ALA A 756 -7.83 -19.20 -21.73
CA ALA A 756 -8.66 -18.89 -20.55
C ALA A 756 -7.86 -18.19 -19.43
N ALA A 757 -6.57 -18.53 -19.28
CA ALA A 757 -5.65 -17.84 -18.38
C ALA A 757 -5.32 -16.40 -18.86
N VAL A 758 -5.26 -16.17 -20.17
CA VAL A 758 -5.08 -14.83 -20.77
C VAL A 758 -6.38 -14.01 -20.71
N HIS A 759 -7.56 -14.65 -20.76
CA HIS A 759 -8.86 -13.98 -20.67
C HIS A 759 -9.19 -13.40 -19.29
N SER A 760 -8.54 -13.85 -18.21
CA SER A 760 -8.80 -13.44 -16.82
C SER A 760 -7.75 -12.50 -16.20
N THR A 761 -6.76 -12.06 -16.98
CA THR A 761 -5.62 -11.28 -16.48
C THR A 761 -5.96 -9.78 -16.40
N SER A 762 -5.75 -9.16 -15.23
CA SER A 762 -5.80 -7.71 -15.07
C SER A 762 -4.54 -7.02 -15.58
N LEU A 763 -4.64 -5.71 -15.79
CA LEU A 763 -3.52 -4.85 -16.19
C LEU A 763 -2.29 -5.08 -15.30
N LEU A 764 -2.48 -5.11 -13.98
CA LEU A 764 -1.38 -5.31 -13.04
C LEU A 764 -0.72 -6.69 -13.20
N HIS A 765 -1.50 -7.76 -13.28
CA HIS A 765 -0.96 -9.11 -13.45
C HIS A 765 -0.22 -9.26 -14.78
N PHE A 766 -0.75 -8.66 -15.84
CA PHE A 766 -0.14 -8.69 -17.16
C PHE A 766 1.20 -7.97 -17.19
N LEU A 767 1.27 -6.77 -16.59
CA LEU A 767 2.49 -5.96 -16.59
C LEU A 767 3.51 -6.39 -15.53
N LYS A 768 3.10 -7.00 -14.40
CA LYS A 768 4.01 -7.41 -13.31
C LYS A 768 5.18 -8.26 -13.79
N ASN A 769 4.94 -9.14 -14.76
CA ASN A 769 5.95 -10.02 -15.32
C ASN A 769 6.68 -9.43 -16.53
N ARG A 770 6.44 -8.16 -16.87
CA ARG A 770 6.95 -7.49 -18.08
C ARG A 770 7.55 -6.11 -17.80
N SER A 771 7.30 -5.54 -16.62
CA SER A 771 7.82 -4.22 -16.27
C SER A 771 9.32 -4.27 -16.04
N ARG A 772 9.96 -3.17 -16.42
CA ARG A 772 11.36 -2.91 -16.10
C ARG A 772 11.56 -2.69 -14.60
N ILE A 773 10.62 -2.01 -13.95
CA ILE A 773 10.70 -1.64 -12.54
C ILE A 773 9.47 -2.18 -11.80
N LEU A 774 9.71 -2.89 -10.70
CA LEU A 774 8.69 -3.38 -9.76
C LEU A 774 9.13 -3.02 -8.34
N THR A 775 8.27 -2.31 -7.62
CA THR A 775 8.52 -1.84 -6.25
C THR A 775 7.43 -2.38 -5.33
N LEU A 776 7.82 -3.16 -4.33
CA LEU A 776 6.94 -3.68 -3.28
C LEU A 776 6.99 -2.79 -2.04
N LEU A 777 5.83 -2.31 -1.59
CA LEU A 777 5.69 -1.63 -0.31
C LEU A 777 5.59 -2.67 0.82
N LYS A 778 6.44 -2.55 1.85
CA LYS A 778 6.58 -3.61 2.87
C LYS A 778 5.99 -3.28 4.24
N PHE A 779 6.11 -2.05 4.70
CA PHE A 779 5.64 -1.69 6.05
C PHE A 779 4.12 -1.64 6.11
N HIS A 780 3.52 -2.41 7.03
CA HIS A 780 2.09 -2.42 7.26
C HIS A 780 1.72 -1.56 8.47
N TYR A 781 0.86 -0.56 8.25
CA TYR A 781 0.48 0.45 9.25
C TYR A 781 -0.97 0.35 9.74
N ARG A 782 -1.81 -0.46 9.09
CA ARG A 782 -3.27 -0.44 9.30
C ARG A 782 -3.68 -1.12 10.60
N SER A 783 -3.21 -2.35 10.83
CA SER A 783 -3.67 -3.17 11.94
C SER A 783 -2.96 -2.81 13.23
N ASP A 784 -3.71 -2.63 14.32
CA ASP A 784 -3.20 -2.37 15.66
C ASP A 784 -2.60 -3.63 16.31
N SER A 785 -3.08 -4.83 15.94
CA SER A 785 -2.46 -6.11 16.32
C SER A 785 -1.81 -6.81 15.12
N ALA A 786 -0.64 -7.41 15.34
CA ALA A 786 0.10 -8.23 14.41
C ALA A 786 -0.69 -9.48 13.99
N ASN A 787 -1.51 -10.03 14.89
CA ASN A 787 -2.32 -11.22 14.64
C ASN A 787 -3.36 -11.00 13.52
N LEU A 788 -3.83 -9.78 13.29
CA LEU A 788 -4.79 -9.47 12.22
C LEU A 788 -4.21 -9.68 10.81
N ILE A 789 -2.90 -9.44 10.63
CA ILE A 789 -2.24 -9.55 9.32
C ILE A 789 -1.37 -10.81 9.21
N ALA A 790 -0.98 -11.41 10.34
CA ALA A 790 -0.14 -12.59 10.47
C ALA A 790 -0.48 -13.72 9.48
N PHE A 791 -1.72 -14.19 9.54
CA PHE A 791 -2.21 -15.29 8.70
C PHE A 791 -2.03 -14.98 7.21
N THR A 792 -2.49 -13.79 6.81
CA THR A 792 -2.43 -13.34 5.42
C THR A 792 -1.00 -13.16 4.94
N ASN A 793 -0.12 -12.58 5.77
CA ASN A 793 1.28 -12.40 5.41
C ASN A 793 1.98 -13.75 5.17
N ASN A 794 1.70 -14.73 6.03
CA ASN A 794 2.24 -16.09 5.92
C ASN A 794 1.72 -16.83 4.69
N ARG A 795 0.40 -16.86 4.50
CA ARG A 795 -0.25 -17.70 3.47
C ARG A 795 -0.33 -17.05 2.08
N ILE A 796 -0.25 -15.71 1.99
CA ILE A 796 -0.53 -14.98 0.74
C ILE A 796 0.64 -14.11 0.29
N TYR A 797 1.35 -13.45 1.21
CA TYR A 797 2.46 -12.53 0.90
C TYR A 797 3.85 -13.09 1.23
N ASN A 798 3.98 -14.41 1.45
CA ASN A 798 5.27 -15.08 1.65
C ASN A 798 6.17 -14.45 2.73
N ASN A 799 5.57 -13.90 3.79
CA ASN A 799 6.26 -13.17 4.87
C ASN A 799 7.06 -11.92 4.43
N GLU A 800 6.73 -11.29 3.30
CA GLU A 800 7.44 -10.09 2.82
C GLU A 800 7.03 -8.80 3.54
N LEU A 801 5.85 -8.78 4.19
CA LEU A 801 5.38 -7.59 4.92
C LEU A 801 6.06 -7.45 6.28
N ILE A 802 6.35 -6.20 6.63
CA ILE A 802 6.90 -5.79 7.93
C ILE A 802 5.75 -5.21 8.76
N PHE A 803 5.40 -5.87 9.86
CA PHE A 803 4.28 -5.53 10.74
C PHE A 803 4.66 -5.83 12.19
N MET A 804 3.94 -5.24 13.15
CA MET A 804 4.14 -5.46 14.59
C MET A 804 2.93 -5.00 15.39
N ASN A 805 2.73 -5.47 16.61
CA ASN A 805 1.72 -4.94 17.52
C ASN A 805 1.94 -3.45 17.80
N LYS A 806 0.86 -2.72 18.08
CA LYS A 806 0.92 -1.40 18.70
C LYS A 806 1.20 -1.59 20.19
N ALA A 807 1.96 -0.68 20.79
CA ALA A 807 2.30 -0.78 22.21
C ALA A 807 1.12 -0.37 23.12
N THR A 808 0.05 -1.16 23.07
CA THR A 808 -1.17 -1.01 23.87
C THR A 808 -1.69 -2.40 24.21
N ALA A 809 -2.34 -2.54 25.37
CA ALA A 809 -2.83 -3.82 25.87
C ALA A 809 -3.71 -4.47 24.81
N ASP A 810 -3.40 -5.71 24.49
CA ASP A 810 -4.12 -6.44 23.46
C ASP A 810 -5.51 -6.78 24.03
N LYS A 811 -6.49 -5.94 23.69
CA LYS A 811 -7.90 -6.30 23.85
C LYS A 811 -8.13 -7.50 22.95
N GLN A 812 -8.95 -8.45 23.41
CA GLN A 812 -9.31 -9.66 22.66
C GLN A 812 -9.51 -9.37 21.15
N VAL A 813 -8.48 -9.69 20.34
CA VAL A 813 -8.37 -9.29 18.92
C VAL A 813 -9.29 -10.14 18.05
N PHE A 814 -9.51 -11.38 18.46
CA PHE A 814 -10.42 -12.33 17.86
C PHE A 814 -11.46 -12.74 18.88
N ILE A 815 -12.74 -12.51 18.58
CA ILE A 815 -13.86 -13.02 19.35
C ILE A 815 -14.62 -13.99 18.45
N VAL A 816 -14.87 -15.20 18.94
CA VAL A 816 -15.61 -16.22 18.20
C VAL A 816 -16.94 -16.45 18.91
N HIS A 817 -18.03 -16.30 18.17
CA HIS A 817 -19.40 -16.51 18.61
C HIS A 817 -19.94 -17.80 17.98
N ASP A 818 -20.20 -18.81 18.81
CA ASP A 818 -20.85 -20.04 18.37
C ASP A 818 -22.36 -19.83 18.30
N VAL A 819 -22.92 -19.95 17.09
CA VAL A 819 -24.35 -19.81 16.81
C VAL A 819 -25.05 -21.12 17.12
N ILE A 820 -25.82 -21.13 18.21
CA ILE A 820 -26.63 -22.28 18.63
C ILE A 820 -27.83 -22.41 17.68
N ASP A 821 -28.15 -23.63 17.23
CA ASP A 821 -29.26 -23.92 16.31
C ASP A 821 -29.19 -23.19 14.95
N GLY A 822 -27.99 -22.74 14.56
CA GLY A 822 -27.73 -22.24 13.22
C GLY A 822 -27.98 -23.34 12.17
N ILE A 823 -28.76 -23.04 11.13
CA ILE A 823 -29.04 -23.97 10.03
C ILE A 823 -28.92 -23.21 8.72
N TRP A 824 -28.12 -23.75 7.80
CA TRP A 824 -28.05 -23.29 6.43
C TRP A 824 -29.30 -23.69 5.66
N ARG A 825 -30.14 -22.71 5.30
CA ARG A 825 -31.36 -22.96 4.51
C ARG A 825 -31.66 -21.81 3.57
N ASN A 826 -31.96 -22.12 2.31
CA ASN A 826 -32.21 -21.12 1.25
C ASN A 826 -31.05 -20.11 1.11
N ASN A 827 -29.83 -20.63 1.14
CA ASN A 827 -28.59 -19.86 1.01
C ASN A 827 -28.37 -18.76 2.07
N ARG A 828 -28.90 -18.96 3.29
CA ARG A 828 -28.75 -18.04 4.43
C ARG A 828 -28.89 -18.80 5.75
N ASN A 829 -28.47 -18.16 6.84
CA ASN A 829 -28.65 -18.65 8.20
C ASN A 829 -29.37 -17.60 9.04
N LEU A 830 -30.61 -17.91 9.39
CA LEU A 830 -31.52 -16.99 10.09
C LEU A 830 -31.07 -16.72 11.53
N GLN A 831 -30.60 -17.75 12.22
CA GLN A 831 -30.21 -17.61 13.62
C GLN A 831 -28.92 -16.81 13.73
N GLU A 832 -27.94 -17.08 12.88
CA GLU A 832 -26.71 -16.28 12.81
C GLU A 832 -26.99 -14.80 12.51
N ALA A 833 -27.89 -14.51 11.56
CA ALA A 833 -28.26 -13.13 11.24
C ALA A 833 -28.89 -12.40 12.45
N ARG A 834 -29.72 -13.09 13.25
CA ARG A 834 -30.28 -12.53 14.48
C ARG A 834 -29.21 -12.22 15.51
N ASP A 835 -28.29 -13.15 15.73
CA ASP A 835 -27.22 -13.01 16.72
C ASP A 835 -26.27 -11.86 16.34
N VAL A 836 -25.96 -11.70 15.05
CA VAL A 836 -25.19 -10.55 14.53
C VAL A 836 -25.92 -9.24 14.82
N VAL A 837 -27.20 -9.14 14.51
CA VAL A 837 -27.99 -7.91 14.75
C VAL A 837 -28.09 -7.60 16.24
N GLN A 838 -28.33 -8.61 17.09
CA GLN A 838 -28.32 -8.45 18.54
C GLN A 838 -26.96 -7.97 19.05
N ARG A 839 -25.86 -8.49 18.50
CA ARG A 839 -24.51 -8.03 18.84
C ARG A 839 -24.27 -6.58 18.44
N LEU A 840 -24.74 -6.16 17.27
CA LEU A 840 -24.66 -4.75 16.85
C LEU A 840 -25.38 -3.85 17.86
N GLU A 841 -26.57 -4.22 18.31
CA GLU A 841 -27.32 -3.47 19.32
C GLU A 841 -26.57 -3.38 20.65
N GLN A 842 -25.99 -4.49 21.13
CA GLN A 842 -25.18 -4.50 22.35
C GLN A 842 -24.00 -3.54 22.24
N LEU A 843 -23.32 -3.51 21.09
CA LEU A 843 -22.16 -2.65 20.88
C LEU A 843 -22.53 -1.15 20.93
N THR A 844 -23.74 -0.77 20.52
CA THR A 844 -24.22 0.63 20.64
C THR A 844 -24.31 1.13 22.08
N GLN A 845 -24.40 0.22 23.05
CA GLN A 845 -24.53 0.54 24.48
C GLN A 845 -23.18 0.55 25.22
N THR A 846 -22.08 0.34 24.51
CA THR A 846 -20.73 0.29 25.08
C THR A 846 -19.87 1.46 24.62
N ALA A 847 -18.72 1.65 25.24
CA ALA A 847 -17.71 2.62 24.77
C ALA A 847 -17.23 2.34 23.32
N GLU A 848 -17.49 1.15 22.77
CA GLU A 848 -17.15 0.80 21.40
C GLU A 848 -18.05 1.45 20.36
N TYR A 849 -19.18 2.06 20.77
CA TYR A 849 -20.04 2.82 19.86
C TYR A 849 -19.29 3.93 19.12
N GLN A 850 -18.19 4.47 19.68
CA GLN A 850 -17.36 5.48 19.02
C GLN A 850 -16.49 4.93 17.88
N LYS A 851 -16.28 3.61 17.84
CA LYS A 851 -15.49 2.95 16.80
C LYS A 851 -16.27 2.81 15.50
N SER A 852 -15.55 2.69 14.41
CA SER A 852 -16.12 2.34 13.11
C SER A 852 -16.33 0.82 13.01
N LEU A 853 -17.46 0.38 12.48
CA LEU A 853 -17.83 -1.04 12.40
C LEU A 853 -18.26 -1.44 10.97
N GLY A 854 -17.96 -2.67 10.57
CA GLY A 854 -18.46 -3.25 9.33
C GLY A 854 -18.81 -4.72 9.47
N VAL A 855 -19.90 -5.15 8.86
CA VAL A 855 -20.30 -6.57 8.77
C VAL A 855 -19.99 -7.08 7.38
N ILE A 856 -19.21 -8.15 7.30
CA ILE A 856 -18.83 -8.83 6.07
C ILE A 856 -19.49 -10.20 6.06
N CYS A 857 -20.41 -10.40 5.11
CA CYS A 857 -21.09 -11.68 4.92
C CYS A 857 -20.44 -12.46 3.78
N PHE A 858 -20.32 -13.78 3.94
CA PHE A 858 -19.65 -14.62 2.95
C PHE A 858 -20.51 -14.92 1.71
N ASN A 859 -21.80 -14.58 1.76
CA ASN A 859 -22.70 -14.61 0.62
C ASN A 859 -23.67 -13.42 0.62
N LYS A 860 -24.29 -13.14 -0.54
CA LYS A 860 -25.18 -12.00 -0.76
C LYS A 860 -26.50 -12.10 0.02
N ASN A 861 -27.12 -13.28 0.05
CA ASN A 861 -28.42 -13.49 0.70
C ASN A 861 -28.33 -13.29 2.22
N GLN A 862 -27.20 -13.62 2.83
CA GLN A 862 -26.92 -13.37 4.25
C GLN A 862 -26.76 -11.87 4.53
N ALA A 863 -26.06 -11.12 3.65
CA ALA A 863 -25.95 -9.67 3.77
C ALA A 863 -27.33 -8.98 3.66
N GLU A 864 -28.13 -9.36 2.66
CA GLU A 864 -29.49 -8.83 2.46
C GLU A 864 -30.42 -9.16 3.63
N LEU A 865 -30.27 -10.35 4.23
CA LEU A 865 -31.04 -10.73 5.41
C LEU A 865 -30.71 -9.86 6.62
N ILE A 866 -29.42 -9.61 6.88
CA ILE A 866 -28.98 -8.78 8.01
C ILE A 866 -29.40 -7.33 7.80
N GLU A 867 -29.21 -6.77 6.60
CA GLU A 867 -29.72 -5.42 6.25
C GLU A 867 -31.23 -5.31 6.50
N TYR A 868 -32.01 -6.27 5.99
CA TYR A 868 -33.46 -6.29 6.21
C TYR A 868 -33.83 -6.33 7.70
N MET A 869 -33.09 -7.08 8.52
CA MET A 869 -33.35 -7.14 9.96
C MET A 869 -33.03 -5.82 10.68
N ILE A 870 -31.92 -5.16 10.32
CA ILE A 870 -31.55 -3.83 10.84
C ILE A 870 -32.64 -2.81 10.47
N ASP A 871 -33.05 -2.78 9.20
CA ASP A 871 -34.09 -1.87 8.70
C ASP A 871 -35.43 -2.12 9.41
N LYS A 872 -35.78 -3.39 9.64
CA LYS A 872 -37.04 -3.77 10.31
C LYS A 872 -37.06 -3.36 11.79
N GLN A 873 -35.93 -3.45 12.50
CA GLN A 873 -35.84 -2.99 13.88
C GLN A 873 -35.90 -1.46 13.99
N ASN A 874 -35.37 -0.75 12.99
CA ASN A 874 -35.33 0.71 12.93
C ASN A 874 -34.78 1.38 14.21
N ASN A 875 -33.68 0.83 14.73
CA ASN A 875 -33.02 1.33 15.93
C ASN A 875 -32.33 2.68 15.64
N PRO A 876 -32.66 3.77 16.36
CA PRO A 876 -32.09 5.11 16.10
C PRO A 876 -30.56 5.17 16.19
N LEU A 877 -29.95 4.44 17.13
CA LEU A 877 -28.49 4.43 17.31
C LEU A 877 -27.79 3.70 16.16
N LEU A 878 -28.38 2.63 15.63
CA LEU A 878 -27.83 1.94 14.46
C LEU A 878 -27.93 2.82 13.21
N ASN A 879 -29.03 3.55 13.04
CA ASN A 879 -29.19 4.48 11.91
C ASN A 879 -28.17 5.62 11.98
N GLU A 880 -27.96 6.23 13.15
CA GLU A 880 -26.89 7.22 13.35
C GLU A 880 -25.51 6.62 13.05
N TRP A 881 -25.26 5.38 13.48
CA TRP A 881 -24.00 4.70 13.19
C TRP A 881 -23.80 4.46 11.69
N ARG A 882 -24.85 4.14 10.94
CA ARG A 882 -24.81 3.94 9.47
C ARG A 882 -24.44 5.22 8.73
N ASP A 883 -24.84 6.39 9.23
CA ASP A 883 -24.63 7.68 8.56
C ASP A 883 -23.33 8.40 8.99
N ARG A 884 -22.51 7.77 9.83
CA ARG A 884 -21.35 8.42 10.43
C ARG A 884 -20.27 8.82 9.41
N VAL A 885 -19.78 10.05 9.56
CA VAL A 885 -18.61 10.59 8.85
C VAL A 885 -17.53 11.04 9.85
N ASN A 886 -16.27 10.94 9.47
CA ASN A 886 -15.16 11.42 10.31
C ASN A 886 -14.93 12.93 10.16
N ALA A 887 -13.97 13.48 10.90
CA ALA A 887 -13.64 14.91 10.87
C ALA A 887 -13.17 15.41 9.49
N GLN A 888 -12.68 14.51 8.63
CA GLN A 888 -12.26 14.79 7.26
C GLN A 888 -13.43 14.67 6.25
N GLY A 889 -14.64 14.35 6.72
CA GLY A 889 -15.83 14.15 5.88
C GLY A 889 -15.87 12.79 5.18
N GLU A 890 -15.03 11.84 5.57
CA GLU A 890 -15.03 10.49 5.00
C GLU A 890 -16.07 9.60 5.69
N TYR A 891 -16.74 8.77 4.90
CA TYR A 891 -17.73 7.81 5.40
C TYR A 891 -17.08 6.71 6.25
N VAL A 892 -17.41 6.69 7.53
CA VAL A 892 -16.94 5.70 8.51
C VAL A 892 -18.10 4.94 9.18
N GLY A 893 -19.30 5.10 8.61
CA GLY A 893 -20.52 4.50 9.14
C GLY A 893 -20.56 2.97 9.04
N LEU A 894 -21.50 2.39 9.78
CA LEU A 894 -21.80 0.96 9.73
C LEU A 894 -22.16 0.53 8.31
N PHE A 895 -21.44 -0.46 7.77
CA PHE A 895 -21.84 -1.13 6.53
C PHE A 895 -22.17 -2.61 6.78
N VAL A 896 -23.07 -3.17 5.96
CA VAL A 896 -23.25 -4.61 5.80
C VAL A 896 -23.07 -4.95 4.34
N LYS A 897 -22.04 -5.73 4.01
CA LYS A 897 -21.68 -6.04 2.62
C LYS A 897 -21.31 -7.50 2.48
N ASN A 898 -21.52 -8.07 1.29
CA ASN A 898 -20.93 -9.35 0.96
C ASN A 898 -19.43 -9.20 0.64
N ILE A 899 -18.70 -10.30 0.74
CA ILE A 899 -17.25 -10.35 0.55
C ILE A 899 -16.73 -9.74 -0.77
N GLU A 900 -17.54 -9.74 -1.83
CA GLU A 900 -17.14 -9.18 -3.14
C GLU A 900 -17.19 -7.65 -3.19
N ASN A 901 -17.93 -7.01 -2.27
CA ASN A 901 -18.21 -5.57 -2.31
C ASN A 901 -17.49 -4.76 -1.22
N VAL A 902 -16.65 -5.38 -0.40
CA VAL A 902 -15.99 -4.74 0.76
C VAL A 902 -14.67 -4.04 0.45
N GLN A 903 -14.17 -4.16 -0.78
CA GLN A 903 -12.85 -3.65 -1.11
C GLN A 903 -12.81 -2.12 -1.11
N GLY A 904 -11.84 -1.58 -0.35
CA GLY A 904 -11.65 -0.13 -0.16
C GLY A 904 -12.25 0.36 1.14
N ASP A 905 -13.20 -0.37 1.73
CA ASP A 905 -13.69 -0.11 3.07
C ASP A 905 -12.69 -0.63 4.11
N GLU A 906 -12.62 0.00 5.27
CA GLU A 906 -11.86 -0.45 6.44
C GLU A 906 -12.55 0.06 7.70
N ARG A 907 -12.52 -0.73 8.78
CA ARG A 907 -13.21 -0.42 10.04
C ARG A 907 -12.37 -0.86 11.23
N ASP A 908 -12.61 -0.24 12.38
CA ASP A 908 -11.95 -0.62 13.63
C ASP A 908 -12.35 -2.04 14.01
N ILE A 909 -13.64 -2.36 13.92
CA ILE A 909 -14.21 -3.68 14.18
C ILE A 909 -14.81 -4.23 12.89
N ILE A 910 -14.45 -5.46 12.54
CA ILE A 910 -15.09 -6.23 11.46
C ILE A 910 -15.79 -7.43 12.06
N ILE A 911 -17.07 -7.61 11.72
CA ILE A 911 -17.86 -8.80 12.06
C ILE A 911 -17.96 -9.67 10.81
N PHE A 912 -17.52 -10.92 10.91
CA PHE A 912 -17.76 -11.94 9.90
C PHE A 912 -19.03 -12.72 10.22
N SER A 913 -19.98 -12.67 9.29
CA SER A 913 -21.09 -13.61 9.22
C SER A 913 -20.80 -14.66 8.15
N LEU A 914 -20.40 -15.86 8.59
CA LEU A 914 -20.11 -16.97 7.70
C LEU A 914 -21.38 -17.44 6.98
N GLY A 915 -22.49 -17.54 7.69
CA GLY A 915 -23.78 -18.00 7.20
C GLY A 915 -23.85 -19.50 6.92
N TYR A 916 -22.73 -20.19 6.70
CA TYR A 916 -22.69 -21.62 6.35
C TYR A 916 -22.68 -22.53 7.59
N ASP A 917 -23.16 -23.76 7.41
CA ASP A 917 -22.98 -24.87 8.36
C ASP A 917 -22.19 -26.03 7.69
N ARG A 918 -21.94 -27.11 8.44
CA ARG A 918 -21.20 -28.30 8.00
C ARG A 918 -21.81 -29.05 6.82
N SER A 919 -23.08 -28.81 6.49
CA SER A 919 -23.73 -29.43 5.31
C SER A 919 -23.27 -28.79 3.99
N VAL A 920 -22.61 -27.62 4.06
CA VAL A 920 -22.17 -26.87 2.89
C VAL A 920 -20.86 -27.42 2.35
N ASN A 921 -20.90 -27.91 1.11
CA ASN A 921 -19.71 -28.36 0.37
C ASN A 921 -19.07 -27.24 -0.47
N SER A 922 -19.77 -26.13 -0.69
CA SER A 922 -19.29 -25.00 -1.48
C SER A 922 -19.63 -23.67 -0.81
N TYR A 923 -18.60 -22.90 -0.43
CA TYR A 923 -18.70 -21.63 0.29
C TYR A 923 -18.96 -20.43 -0.64
N GLY A 924 -19.78 -20.65 -1.68
CA GLY A 924 -20.18 -19.62 -2.63
C GLY A 924 -18.98 -18.95 -3.33
N PRO A 925 -18.82 -17.61 -3.25
CA PRO A 925 -17.71 -16.90 -3.90
C PRO A 925 -16.30 -17.35 -3.49
N ILE A 926 -16.15 -17.92 -2.28
CA ILE A 926 -14.86 -18.42 -1.79
C ILE A 926 -14.44 -19.73 -2.46
N SER A 927 -15.40 -20.60 -2.81
CA SER A 927 -15.08 -21.86 -3.50
C SER A 927 -14.68 -21.65 -4.97
N LYS A 928 -15.05 -20.52 -5.57
CA LYS A 928 -14.72 -20.18 -6.97
C LYS A 928 -13.25 -19.74 -7.12
N GLN A 929 -12.78 -19.70 -8.36
CA GLN A 929 -11.44 -19.19 -8.70
C GLN A 929 -11.23 -17.76 -8.16
N GLY A 930 -10.07 -17.50 -7.56
CA GLY A 930 -9.77 -16.23 -6.89
C GLY A 930 -10.48 -16.07 -5.54
N GLY A 931 -11.00 -17.14 -4.96
CA GLY A 931 -11.57 -17.14 -3.61
C GLY A 931 -10.57 -16.74 -2.53
N GLU A 932 -9.29 -17.09 -2.71
CA GLU A 932 -8.18 -16.65 -1.87
C GLU A 932 -8.01 -15.12 -1.86
N ASN A 933 -8.23 -14.47 -3.00
CA ASN A 933 -8.15 -13.01 -3.11
C ASN A 933 -9.32 -12.33 -2.39
N ARG A 934 -10.53 -12.91 -2.49
CA ARG A 934 -11.73 -12.44 -1.78
C ARG A 934 -11.54 -12.54 -0.27
N LEU A 935 -11.02 -13.67 0.20
CA LEU A 935 -10.72 -13.90 1.61
C LEU A 935 -9.65 -12.93 2.12
N ASN A 936 -8.54 -12.76 1.38
CA ASN A 936 -7.50 -11.78 1.70
C ASN A 936 -8.08 -10.36 1.87
N VAL A 937 -8.93 -9.94 0.93
CA VAL A 937 -9.60 -8.64 1.03
C VAL A 937 -10.42 -8.57 2.31
N ALA A 938 -11.25 -9.56 2.61
CA ALA A 938 -12.09 -9.57 3.82
C ALA A 938 -11.27 -9.46 5.12
N ILE A 939 -10.25 -10.30 5.27
CA ILE A 939 -9.39 -10.37 6.48
C ILE A 939 -8.71 -9.02 6.72
N THR A 940 -8.23 -8.38 5.65
CA THR A 940 -7.41 -7.16 5.74
C THR A 940 -8.20 -5.87 5.95
N ARG A 941 -9.51 -5.97 6.24
CA ARG A 941 -10.39 -4.81 6.50
C ARG A 941 -10.38 -4.32 7.95
N ALA A 942 -9.98 -5.17 8.89
CA ALA A 942 -10.00 -4.85 10.31
C ALA A 942 -8.76 -4.06 10.74
N LYS A 943 -8.97 -2.98 11.51
CA LYS A 943 -7.88 -2.23 12.15
C LYS A 943 -7.59 -2.74 13.56
N GLN A 944 -8.61 -3.08 14.35
CA GLN A 944 -8.44 -3.42 15.77
C GLN A 944 -8.94 -4.82 16.13
N ARG A 945 -10.12 -5.24 15.64
CA ARG A 945 -10.74 -6.50 16.08
C ARG A 945 -11.53 -7.18 14.97
N ILE A 946 -11.53 -8.51 15.00
CA ILE A 946 -12.42 -9.37 14.21
C ILE A 946 -13.34 -10.14 15.15
N GLU A 947 -14.64 -10.08 14.92
CA GLU A 947 -15.62 -10.98 15.54
C GLU A 947 -16.14 -11.98 14.49
N LEU A 948 -16.09 -13.27 14.77
CA LEU A 948 -16.51 -14.34 13.86
C LEU A 948 -17.75 -15.03 14.41
N PHE A 949 -18.85 -14.98 13.66
CA PHE A 949 -20.04 -15.78 13.91
C PHE A 949 -20.00 -17.04 13.05
N LYS A 950 -20.14 -18.21 13.68
CA LYS A 950 -20.11 -19.51 13.01
C LYS A 950 -21.04 -20.51 13.67
N THR A 951 -21.57 -21.46 12.89
CA THR A 951 -22.51 -22.49 13.38
C THR A 951 -21.80 -23.74 13.90
N ASN A 952 -20.72 -24.18 13.24
CA ASN A 952 -19.96 -25.38 13.61
C ASN A 952 -18.53 -25.05 14.04
N ARG A 953 -17.80 -26.04 14.59
CA ARG A 953 -16.35 -25.91 14.82
C ARG A 953 -15.62 -25.83 13.49
N ALA A 954 -14.49 -25.13 13.45
CA ALA A 954 -13.72 -24.97 12.22
C ALA A 954 -13.35 -26.32 11.58
N SER A 955 -13.05 -27.33 12.39
CA SER A 955 -12.76 -28.71 11.96
C SER A 955 -13.92 -29.44 11.28
N ASP A 956 -15.16 -28.99 11.49
CA ASP A 956 -16.36 -29.64 10.96
C ASP A 956 -16.71 -29.20 9.53
N TYR A 957 -16.02 -28.18 9.01
CA TYR A 957 -16.21 -27.67 7.65
C TYR A 957 -15.35 -28.47 6.66
N ASN A 958 -15.95 -28.90 5.55
CA ASN A 958 -15.31 -29.74 4.52
C ASN A 958 -14.25 -29.03 3.65
N GLY A 959 -13.83 -27.81 3.99
CA GLY A 959 -12.93 -27.01 3.14
C GLY A 959 -11.50 -27.53 3.01
N LEU A 960 -10.95 -28.23 4.02
CA LEU A 960 -9.58 -28.77 3.97
C LEU A 960 -9.39 -29.86 2.91
N SER A 961 -10.43 -30.65 2.65
CA SER A 961 -10.44 -31.69 1.61
C SER A 961 -10.87 -31.18 0.23
N SER A 962 -11.32 -29.92 0.12
CA SER A 962 -11.75 -29.31 -1.14
C SER A 962 -10.57 -29.10 -2.09
N ASN A 963 -10.76 -29.21 -3.40
CA ASN A 963 -9.73 -28.81 -4.38
C ASN A 963 -9.56 -27.29 -4.50
N SER A 964 -10.53 -26.51 -4.01
CA SER A 964 -10.47 -25.04 -4.07
C SER A 964 -9.50 -24.47 -3.04
N LEU A 965 -8.49 -23.72 -3.50
CA LEU A 965 -7.56 -23.02 -2.63
C LEU A 965 -8.27 -22.06 -1.67
N GLY A 966 -9.33 -21.38 -2.13
CA GLY A 966 -10.13 -20.48 -1.30
C GLY A 966 -10.83 -21.20 -0.15
N SER A 967 -11.44 -22.35 -0.42
CA SER A 967 -12.09 -23.19 0.60
C SER A 967 -11.10 -23.73 1.63
N LYS A 968 -9.92 -24.18 1.18
CA LYS A 968 -8.83 -24.60 2.09
C LYS A 968 -8.41 -23.47 3.02
N LEU A 969 -8.09 -22.30 2.44
CA LEU A 969 -7.66 -21.12 3.20
C LEU A 969 -8.74 -20.62 4.15
N LEU A 970 -10.03 -20.72 3.79
CA LEU A 970 -11.12 -20.36 4.70
C LEU A 970 -11.09 -21.22 5.96
N VAL A 971 -11.02 -22.53 5.83
CA VAL A 971 -11.00 -23.42 7.01
C VAL A 971 -9.72 -23.23 7.82
N GLU A 972 -8.56 -23.07 7.17
CA GLU A 972 -7.31 -22.69 7.86
C GLU A 972 -7.46 -21.38 8.65
N TYR A 973 -8.17 -20.39 8.09
CA TYR A 973 -8.42 -19.12 8.76
C TYR A 973 -9.43 -19.24 9.91
N LEU A 974 -10.46 -20.08 9.78
CA LEU A 974 -11.40 -20.36 10.88
C LEU A 974 -10.67 -21.03 12.05
N LEU A 975 -9.80 -22.01 11.78
CA LEU A 975 -8.94 -22.65 12.78
C LEU A 975 -8.02 -21.62 13.45
N TYR A 976 -7.44 -20.72 12.66
CA TYR A 976 -6.63 -19.61 13.18
C TYR A 976 -7.44 -18.72 14.12
N CYS A 977 -8.64 -18.29 13.73
CA CYS A 977 -9.53 -17.49 14.58
C CYS A 977 -9.90 -18.19 15.89
N GLU A 978 -10.25 -19.48 15.85
CA GLU A 978 -10.56 -20.28 17.06
C GLU A 978 -9.34 -20.39 17.98
N ALA A 979 -8.15 -20.67 17.44
CA ALA A 979 -6.92 -20.76 18.22
C ALA A 979 -6.55 -19.42 18.87
N MET A 980 -6.68 -18.31 18.14
CA MET A 980 -6.42 -16.96 18.65
C MET A 980 -7.44 -16.57 19.74
N ALA A 981 -8.73 -16.88 19.57
CA ALA A 981 -9.76 -16.54 20.55
C ALA A 981 -9.63 -17.32 21.86
N ASN A 982 -9.12 -18.56 21.82
CA ASN A 982 -8.90 -19.40 22.99
C ASN A 982 -7.55 -19.16 23.69
N ASN A 983 -6.73 -18.20 23.22
CA ASN A 983 -5.34 -18.01 23.64
C ASN A 983 -4.48 -19.30 23.54
N GLN A 984 -4.90 -20.25 22.69
CA GLN A 984 -4.26 -21.55 22.49
C GLN A 984 -3.35 -21.58 21.26
N GLY A 985 -3.43 -20.56 20.41
CA GLY A 985 -2.45 -20.39 19.37
C GLY A 985 -1.10 -20.13 20.03
N GLU A 986 -0.17 -21.09 19.91
CA GLU A 986 1.22 -20.72 19.72
C GLU A 986 1.20 -19.57 18.73
N SER A 987 1.73 -18.41 19.11
CA SER A 987 2.00 -17.32 18.19
C SER A 987 2.60 -17.97 16.96
N LEU A 988 1.86 -18.09 15.84
CA LEU A 988 2.32 -18.75 14.61
C LEU A 988 3.74 -18.29 14.43
N ASP A 989 4.71 -19.20 14.67
CA ASP A 989 6.06 -18.82 15.07
C ASP A 989 6.54 -17.77 14.08
N PHE A 990 6.44 -16.50 14.50
CA PHE A 990 6.54 -15.39 13.59
C PHE A 990 7.98 -15.45 13.19
N GLN A 991 8.28 -16.01 12.01
CA GLN A 991 9.64 -16.04 11.55
C GLN A 991 10.00 -14.58 11.34
N ALA A 992 10.60 -13.99 12.38
CA ALA A 992 11.08 -12.63 12.35
C ALA A 992 11.93 -12.54 11.10
N THR A 993 11.52 -11.66 10.18
CA THR A 993 12.21 -11.50 8.90
C THR A 993 13.66 -11.07 9.14
N GLN A 994 13.92 -10.50 10.33
CA GLN A 994 15.25 -10.21 10.87
C GLN A 994 15.50 -11.08 12.11
N LYS A 995 16.04 -12.29 11.91
CA LYS A 995 16.59 -13.07 13.03
C LYS A 995 17.86 -12.38 13.53
N GLN A 996 18.02 -12.27 14.85
CA GLN A 996 19.31 -11.87 15.42
C GLN A 996 20.39 -12.83 14.93
N ALA A 997 21.52 -12.28 14.49
CA ALA A 997 22.69 -13.08 14.15
C ALA A 997 23.08 -13.97 15.35
N PRO A 998 23.59 -15.19 15.13
CA PRO A 998 24.02 -16.05 16.22
C PRO A 998 25.06 -15.31 17.06
N LYS A 999 24.70 -15.03 18.32
CA LYS A 999 25.56 -14.36 19.28
C LYS A 999 26.65 -15.32 19.72
N ALA A 1000 27.86 -14.80 19.90
CA ALA A 1000 28.94 -15.58 20.47
C ALA A 1000 28.58 -16.00 21.91
N LYS A 1001 29.09 -17.15 22.37
CA LYS A 1001 28.78 -17.71 23.70
C LYS A 1001 28.95 -16.70 24.84
N TYR A 1002 29.98 -15.85 24.76
CA TYR A 1002 30.25 -14.83 25.76
C TYR A 1002 29.26 -13.65 25.72
N GLU A 1003 28.75 -13.26 24.54
CA GLU A 1003 27.74 -12.19 24.42
C GLU A 1003 26.44 -12.66 25.07
N LEU A 1004 26.07 -13.92 24.88
CA LEU A 1004 24.96 -14.57 25.57
C LEU A 1004 25.15 -14.58 27.10
N GLU A 1005 26.34 -14.92 27.60
CA GLU A 1005 26.63 -14.89 29.04
C GLU A 1005 26.46 -13.48 29.64
N LEU A 1006 26.88 -12.44 28.91
CA LEU A 1006 26.75 -11.04 29.34
C LEU A 1006 25.33 -10.51 29.23
N GLU A 1007 24.62 -10.87 28.17
CA GLU A 1007 23.19 -10.59 28.01
C GLU A 1007 22.38 -11.22 29.16
N ASN A 1008 22.73 -12.45 29.56
CA ASN A 1008 22.14 -13.12 30.71
C ASN A 1008 22.44 -12.40 32.03
N GLN A 1009 23.68 -11.93 32.23
CA GLN A 1009 24.04 -11.14 33.40
C GLN A 1009 23.25 -9.83 33.45
N PHE A 1010 23.18 -9.12 32.32
CA PHE A 1010 22.44 -7.88 32.20
C PHE A 1010 20.97 -8.08 32.55
N PHE A 1011 20.32 -9.12 32.02
CA PHE A 1011 18.93 -9.41 32.39
C PHE A 1011 18.74 -9.67 33.88
N ASN A 1012 19.61 -10.46 34.52
CA ASN A 1012 19.46 -10.78 35.93
C ASN A 1012 19.50 -9.50 36.79
N GLU A 1013 20.33 -8.53 36.42
CA GLU A 1013 20.37 -7.21 37.05
C GLU A 1013 19.10 -6.41 36.76
N LEU A 1014 18.56 -6.47 35.54
CA LEU A 1014 17.29 -5.82 35.20
C LEU A 1014 16.12 -6.39 36.02
N GLU A 1015 16.01 -7.72 36.16
CA GLU A 1015 14.98 -8.35 36.99
C GLU A 1015 15.13 -7.97 38.46
N LEU A 1016 16.36 -7.93 38.98
CA LEU A 1016 16.59 -7.58 40.38
C LEU A 1016 16.19 -6.14 40.70
N ILE A 1017 16.38 -5.21 39.76
CA ILE A 1017 16.16 -3.77 39.99
C ILE A 1017 14.76 -3.33 39.61
N PHE A 1018 14.21 -3.86 38.52
CA PHE A 1018 12.95 -3.41 37.93
C PHE A 1018 11.84 -4.46 37.98
N GLY A 1019 12.14 -5.70 38.37
CA GLY A 1019 11.19 -6.83 38.36
C GLY A 1019 10.00 -6.68 39.31
N GLU A 1020 10.10 -5.83 40.34
CA GLU A 1020 8.96 -5.51 41.22
C GLU A 1020 7.91 -4.62 40.53
N GLN A 1021 8.32 -3.80 39.57
CA GLN A 1021 7.44 -2.84 38.88
C GLN A 1021 7.07 -3.30 37.46
N PHE A 1022 7.99 -3.98 36.78
CA PHE A 1022 7.86 -4.38 35.39
C PHE A 1022 8.07 -5.88 35.22
N THR A 1023 7.25 -6.51 34.39
CA THR A 1023 7.54 -7.86 33.89
C THR A 1023 8.54 -7.76 32.73
N ILE A 1024 9.69 -8.41 32.84
CA ILE A 1024 10.74 -8.33 31.82
C ILE A 1024 10.81 -9.64 31.06
N LYS A 1025 10.65 -9.60 29.74
CA LYS A 1025 10.76 -10.79 28.87
C LYS A 1025 12.01 -10.71 28.01
N ARG A 1026 12.66 -11.85 27.77
CA ARG A 1026 13.84 -12.01 26.88
C ARG A 1026 13.43 -12.48 25.49
N ASN A 1027 14.25 -12.16 24.48
CA ASN A 1027 14.13 -12.66 23.11
C ASN A 1027 12.70 -12.53 22.57
N VAL A 1028 12.13 -11.34 22.76
CA VAL A 1028 10.74 -11.08 22.41
C VAL A 1028 10.65 -10.86 20.91
N ASN A 1029 9.96 -11.77 20.22
CA ASN A 1029 9.60 -11.63 18.83
C ASN A 1029 8.24 -10.92 18.74
N GLU A 1030 8.21 -9.82 18.00
CA GLU A 1030 7.04 -8.96 17.88
C GLU A 1030 6.85 -8.60 16.40
N GLY A 1031 5.95 -9.34 15.74
CA GLY A 1031 5.75 -9.30 14.30
C GLY A 1031 7.05 -9.60 13.53
N ALA A 1032 7.54 -8.62 12.79
CA ALA A 1032 8.74 -8.76 11.95
C ALA A 1032 10.06 -8.52 12.69
N TYR A 1033 10.03 -8.04 13.93
CA TYR A 1033 11.21 -7.67 14.70
C TYR A 1033 11.42 -8.55 15.93
N SER A 1034 12.68 -8.68 16.33
CA SER A 1034 13.09 -9.33 17.57
C SER A 1034 13.82 -8.34 18.46
N PHE A 1035 13.48 -8.31 19.74
CA PHE A 1035 14.16 -7.48 20.75
C PHE A 1035 14.87 -8.38 21.75
N SER A 1036 16.02 -7.92 22.26
CA SER A 1036 16.71 -8.62 23.33
C SER A 1036 15.84 -8.70 24.59
N PHE A 1037 15.27 -7.56 24.98
CA PHE A 1037 14.40 -7.48 26.16
C PHE A 1037 13.23 -6.52 25.94
N VAL A 1038 12.11 -6.78 26.60
CA VAL A 1038 10.97 -5.86 26.65
C VAL A 1038 10.44 -5.77 28.08
N PHE A 1039 10.28 -4.54 28.55
CA PHE A 1039 9.64 -4.21 29.82
C PHE A 1039 8.14 -4.10 29.60
N TYR A 1040 7.35 -4.80 30.44
CA TYR A 1040 5.90 -4.74 30.43
C TYR A 1040 5.36 -4.16 31.73
N PHE A 1041 4.40 -3.25 31.62
CA PHE A 1041 3.63 -2.72 32.74
C PHE A 1041 2.15 -3.00 32.52
N ASN A 1042 1.49 -3.72 33.44
CA ASN A 1042 0.11 -4.19 33.27
C ASN A 1042 -0.13 -4.85 31.89
N GLU A 1043 0.78 -5.75 31.48
CA GLU A 1043 0.78 -6.43 30.18
C GLU A 1043 1.02 -5.54 28.94
N ASN A 1044 1.19 -4.23 29.11
CA ASN A 1044 1.53 -3.31 28.02
C ASN A 1044 3.05 -3.26 27.81
N PRO A 1045 3.57 -3.43 26.59
CA PRO A 1045 4.99 -3.21 26.32
C PRO A 1045 5.31 -1.72 26.48
N TYR A 1046 6.27 -1.42 27.34
CA TYR A 1046 6.63 -0.05 27.74
C TYR A 1046 7.95 0.41 27.12
N LEU A 1047 8.94 -0.49 27.14
CA LEU A 1047 10.28 -0.20 26.63
C LEU A 1047 10.87 -1.47 26.01
N ALA A 1048 11.22 -1.39 24.73
CA ALA A 1048 12.04 -2.39 24.06
C ALA A 1048 13.52 -2.03 24.16
N VAL A 1049 14.35 -3.04 24.42
CA VAL A 1049 15.80 -2.90 24.52
C VAL A 1049 16.47 -3.81 23.51
N ASP A 1050 17.28 -3.21 22.64
CA ASP A 1050 18.24 -3.93 21.80
C ASP A 1050 19.60 -3.93 22.50
N PHE A 1051 20.03 -5.12 22.92
CA PHE A 1051 21.34 -5.31 23.54
C PHE A 1051 22.37 -5.66 22.46
N ASN A 1052 23.37 -4.80 22.32
CA ASN A 1052 24.45 -4.89 21.34
C ASN A 1052 23.93 -5.07 19.90
N PRO A 1053 23.17 -4.10 19.35
CA PRO A 1053 22.60 -4.21 18.01
C PRO A 1053 23.69 -4.34 16.93
N ALA A 1054 23.38 -5.06 15.85
CA ALA A 1054 24.29 -5.22 14.72
C ALA A 1054 24.61 -3.86 14.06
N LEU A 1055 25.88 -3.68 13.69
CA LEU A 1055 26.34 -2.47 13.00
C LEU A 1055 26.02 -2.59 11.50
N PRO A 1056 25.40 -1.58 10.87
CA PRO A 1056 25.12 -1.60 9.43
C PRO A 1056 26.40 -1.37 8.62
N HIS A 1057 26.49 -2.00 7.45
CA HIS A 1057 27.63 -1.88 6.53
C HIS A 1057 27.32 -1.13 5.23
N SER A 1058 26.06 -0.78 5.00
CA SER A 1058 25.66 -0.06 3.79
C SER A 1058 24.61 1.02 4.04
N ARG A 1059 24.46 1.94 3.07
CA ARG A 1059 23.42 3.00 3.09
C ARG A 1059 22.02 2.41 3.19
N LYS A 1060 21.79 1.30 2.49
CA LYS A 1060 20.53 0.57 2.52
C LYS A 1060 20.23 0.08 3.95
N GLU A 1061 21.19 -0.55 4.61
CA GLU A 1061 21.02 -1.06 5.98
C GLU A 1061 20.81 0.07 6.99
N VAL A 1062 21.54 1.18 6.87
CA VAL A 1062 21.31 2.38 7.70
C VAL A 1062 19.88 2.90 7.52
N SER A 1063 19.41 3.00 6.29
CA SER A 1063 18.06 3.49 6.01
C SER A 1063 17.02 2.52 6.54
N GLU A 1064 17.02 1.28 6.06
CA GLU A 1064 15.97 0.27 6.34
C GLU A 1064 15.96 -0.15 7.83
N ASN A 1065 17.13 -0.45 8.41
CA ASN A 1065 17.22 -1.12 9.72
C ASN A 1065 17.49 -0.18 10.90
N ILE A 1066 18.03 1.03 10.66
CA ILE A 1066 18.36 1.98 11.73
C ILE A 1066 17.36 3.15 11.77
N ILE A 1067 17.17 3.83 10.65
CA ILE A 1067 16.36 5.05 10.59
C ILE A 1067 14.87 4.70 10.54
N TYR A 1068 14.44 3.95 9.51
CA TYR A 1068 13.02 3.72 9.27
C TYR A 1068 12.43 2.63 10.17
N ARG A 1069 13.23 1.68 10.66
CA ARG A 1069 12.83 0.78 11.76
C ARG A 1069 12.41 1.56 13.00
N GLU A 1070 13.21 2.53 13.46
CA GLU A 1070 12.85 3.34 14.63
C GLU A 1070 11.63 4.23 14.37
N GLN A 1071 11.53 4.86 13.20
CA GLN A 1071 10.34 5.63 12.84
C GLN A 1071 9.07 4.75 12.83
N PHE A 1072 9.18 3.53 12.31
CA PHE A 1072 8.09 2.57 12.31
C PHE A 1072 7.69 2.21 13.74
N LEU A 1073 8.65 1.87 14.60
CA LEU A 1073 8.43 1.59 16.03
C LEU A 1073 7.72 2.74 16.74
N LYS A 1074 8.19 3.98 16.53
CA LYS A 1074 7.57 5.18 17.11
C LYS A 1074 6.12 5.36 16.64
N LYS A 1075 5.82 5.16 15.35
CA LYS A 1075 4.44 5.18 14.82
C LYS A 1075 3.55 4.11 15.45
N ARG A 1076 4.14 3.00 15.91
CA ARG A 1076 3.47 1.91 16.63
C ARG A 1076 3.44 2.10 18.15
N LYS A 1077 3.86 3.29 18.64
CA LYS A 1077 3.98 3.64 20.07
C LYS A 1077 5.05 2.85 20.85
N TRP A 1078 5.97 2.19 20.16
CA TRP A 1078 7.08 1.50 20.81
C TRP A 1078 8.24 2.44 21.08
N ASN A 1079 8.72 2.43 22.33
CA ASN A 1079 9.95 3.07 22.73
C ASN A 1079 11.10 2.07 22.61
N LEU A 1080 12.12 2.40 21.83
CA LEU A 1080 13.32 1.58 21.65
C LEU A 1080 14.52 2.27 22.29
N VAL A 1081 15.28 1.52 23.09
CA VAL A 1081 16.59 1.94 23.58
C VAL A 1081 17.65 0.93 23.16
N ASN A 1082 18.70 1.43 22.51
CA ASN A 1082 19.89 0.64 22.22
C ASN A 1082 20.84 0.72 23.41
N ILE A 1083 21.27 -0.45 23.88
CA ILE A 1083 22.29 -0.61 24.92
C ILE A 1083 23.49 -1.31 24.29
N TRP A 1084 24.64 -0.65 24.29
CA TRP A 1084 25.87 -1.23 23.77
C TRP A 1084 26.56 -2.11 24.81
N LEU A 1085 27.25 -3.15 24.34
CA LEU A 1085 27.95 -4.11 25.21
C LEU A 1085 28.99 -3.41 26.10
N ASP A 1086 29.73 -2.49 25.52
CA ASP A 1086 30.72 -1.63 26.16
C ASP A 1086 30.06 -0.66 27.16
N GLU A 1087 28.96 0.03 26.82
CA GLU A 1087 28.23 0.88 27.77
C GLU A 1087 27.90 0.10 29.06
N TRP A 1088 27.37 -1.13 28.91
CA TRP A 1088 27.06 -2.00 30.03
C TRP A 1088 28.30 -2.44 30.80
N LYS A 1089 29.35 -2.91 30.12
CA LYS A 1089 30.60 -3.35 30.76
C LYS A 1089 31.30 -2.24 31.51
N LEU A 1090 31.26 -1.02 30.97
CA LEU A 1090 32.07 0.08 31.44
C LEU A 1090 31.37 0.94 32.50
N ASN A 1091 30.05 1.08 32.41
CA ASN A 1091 29.29 1.85 33.38
C ASN A 1091 27.89 1.25 33.60
N PRO A 1092 27.80 0.09 34.28
CA PRO A 1092 26.52 -0.55 34.58
C PRO A 1092 25.53 0.42 35.25
N GLY A 1093 25.98 1.19 36.24
CA GLY A 1093 25.15 2.16 36.96
C GLY A 1093 24.58 3.26 36.07
N GLY A 1094 25.38 3.76 35.11
CA GLY A 1094 24.92 4.73 34.12
C GLY A 1094 23.88 4.15 33.14
N VAL A 1095 24.07 2.91 32.70
CA VAL A 1095 23.08 2.19 31.87
C VAL A 1095 21.77 2.00 32.62
N LEU A 1096 21.83 1.57 33.88
CA LEU A 1096 20.65 1.39 34.72
C LEU A 1096 19.93 2.72 34.96
N GLN A 1097 20.67 3.82 35.18
CA GLN A 1097 20.08 5.15 35.30
C GLN A 1097 19.44 5.62 33.99
N LYS A 1098 20.07 5.35 32.83
CA LYS A 1098 19.51 5.62 31.49
C LYS A 1098 18.18 4.91 31.30
N LEU A 1099 18.12 3.62 31.63
CA LEU A 1099 16.88 2.83 31.57
C LEU A 1099 15.82 3.37 32.54
N ARG A 1100 16.20 3.68 33.78
CA ARG A 1100 15.30 4.30 34.76
C ARG A 1100 14.70 5.61 34.25
N ASN A 1101 15.52 6.48 33.65
CA ASN A 1101 15.03 7.74 33.08
C ASN A 1101 14.05 7.52 31.90
N CYS A 1102 14.30 6.51 31.06
CA CYS A 1102 13.39 6.15 29.98
C CYS A 1102 12.07 5.59 30.50
N LEU A 1103 12.10 4.77 31.56
CA LEU A 1103 10.90 4.23 32.19
C LEU A 1103 10.08 5.33 32.88
N THR A 1104 10.71 6.27 33.60
CA THR A 1104 9.99 7.37 34.29
C THR A 1104 9.44 8.45 33.37
N HIS A 1105 10.14 8.79 32.26
CA HIS A 1105 9.58 9.71 31.26
C HIS A 1105 8.36 9.12 30.56
N SER A 1106 8.34 7.79 30.39
CA SER A 1106 7.22 7.10 29.77
C SER A 1106 5.99 7.03 30.70
N GLU A 1107 6.20 6.95 32.03
CA GLU A 1107 5.13 6.99 33.06
C GLU A 1107 4.33 8.30 33.05
N ASN A 1108 5.00 9.45 32.98
CA ASN A 1108 4.32 10.75 32.98
C ASN A 1108 3.52 11.02 31.69
N GLU A 1109 3.97 10.53 30.53
CA GLU A 1109 3.21 10.66 29.28
C GLU A 1109 1.92 9.81 29.26
N PHE A 1110 1.80 8.80 30.13
CA PHE A 1110 0.61 7.96 30.23
C PHE A 1110 -0.37 8.43 31.32
N GLU A 1111 0.09 9.10 32.39
CA GLU A 1111 -0.82 9.73 33.37
C GLU A 1111 -1.56 10.96 32.80
N GLU A 1112 -1.02 11.59 31.75
CA GLU A 1112 -1.67 12.72 31.04
C GLU A 1112 -2.65 12.29 29.93
N ILE A 1113 -2.72 11.00 29.55
CA ILE A 1113 -3.64 10.42 28.54
C ILE A 1113 -4.82 9.74 29.23
#